data_AF-A0A6L5I199-F1
#
_entry.id   AF-A0A6L5I199-F1
#
_cell.length_a   1.000
_cell.length_b   1.000
_cell.length_c   1.000
_cell.angle_alpha   90.00
_cell.angle_beta   90.00
_cell.angle_gamma   90.00
#
_symmetry.space_group_name_H-M   'P 1'
#
loop_
_entity.id
_entity.type
_entity.pdbx_description
1 polymer ?
#
loop_
_entity_poly.entity_id
_entity_poly.type
_entity_poly.pdbx_seq_one_letter_code
_entity_poly.pdbx_strand_id
1 'polypeptide(L)'
;MITTTPEADAAAPPTRTQRWAQAISDRIEQWPAGLRHALGLGVMLICVVLGTFIIITPFEFYAQCMFAVGCFAVALVLRKIPGRLTVLILIGLSLTASLRYMYWRVTATLDFESWLDIAFGYGLVLAELYALAVLVFGYLQTAWPLRRQPVLLKGPPSEWPVVDVFIPTYNEALDIVKLTIFAAQAMDWPKDKLRVHVLDDGNRKDFREFCEQINVGYITRDNNRHAKAGNLNEALKVTSGEYVAFFDADHVPTRSFLQISIGWFLKDPKLAMLQTPHFFFSPDPFEKNLNTFRSVPNEGELFYGLVQDGNDLWNATFFCGSCAVLRRDPLLEVGGVAVETVTEDAHTALKLNRAGYNTAYLAIPQAAGLATESLSRHISQRVRWARGMAQIFRTDNPLFGKGLKLGQRLCYLNAMLHFFYGLPRLVFLTAPLAYLFFGAQIFHATGLMIMAYALPHIFHAALTNSAIQGRFRHSFWNEVYETVLAWYIMGPVLMALVKPKFGGFNVTSKGGIIDQTFFDWKLARPYIVLLAINLAGMIFGFVQLAVGSEGAVVTLLINLVWTVYNLIITSAAVAVASETRQVRSEPRVAAVMPALMTLPDGSVIEGVTQDFSQKGMGLRLPEGVSVPQGARVQISLFRNDQASVFPAIIVFSRGGLLGLQFDHLSLRQQSELVRLTFSRADTWASTWGHGEIDTPLVALRAVTRIGWRGFTALFKATLMELRNAVARRRVAPSTLENVLDK
;
A
#
# COMPACT_ATOMS: atom_id res chain seq x y z
N MET A 1 -9.44 36.11 15.30
CA MET A 1 -8.59 36.29 16.50
C MET A 1 -7.27 35.60 16.25
N ILE A 2 -6.19 36.36 16.28
CA ILE A 2 -4.80 35.93 16.08
C ILE A 2 -4.23 35.61 17.45
N THR A 3 -3.95 34.33 17.74
CA THR A 3 -3.11 33.77 18.82
C THR A 3 -3.26 32.24 18.66
N THR A 4 -2.27 31.41 18.37
CA THR A 4 -0.87 31.37 18.80
C THR A 4 -0.02 30.70 17.72
N THR A 5 1.20 31.17 17.55
CA THR A 5 2.30 30.44 16.91
C THR A 5 2.44 29.04 17.55
N PRO A 6 2.67 27.96 16.78
CA PRO A 6 3.24 26.77 17.38
C PRO A 6 4.65 27.17 17.81
N GLU A 7 4.87 27.23 19.12
CA GLU A 7 6.23 27.23 19.65
C GLU A 7 6.96 26.07 18.98
N ALA A 8 8.00 26.41 18.22
CA ALA A 8 9.01 25.43 17.86
C ALA A 8 9.43 24.77 19.17
N ASP A 9 9.28 23.44 19.28
CA ASP A 9 9.77 22.65 20.39
C ASP A 9 11.23 23.07 20.65
N ALA A 10 11.42 23.96 21.63
CA ALA A 10 12.72 24.28 22.15
C ALA A 10 13.17 23.01 22.84
N ALA A 11 14.02 22.24 22.16
CA ALA A 11 14.53 20.97 22.63
C ALA A 11 14.95 21.12 24.10
N ALA A 12 14.36 20.30 24.98
CA ALA A 12 14.69 20.29 26.39
C ALA A 12 16.22 20.22 26.56
N PRO A 13 16.81 20.97 27.51
CA PRO A 13 18.27 21.01 27.66
C PRO A 13 18.81 19.59 27.85
N PRO A 14 19.90 19.22 27.14
CA PRO A 14 20.39 17.85 27.14
C PRO A 14 20.72 17.42 28.56
N THR A 15 20.22 16.24 28.91
CA THR A 15 20.44 15.59 30.20
C THR A 15 21.94 15.34 30.42
N ARG A 16 22.37 15.19 31.67
CA ARG A 16 23.80 14.96 32.01
C ARG A 16 24.37 13.74 31.28
N THR A 17 23.57 12.70 31.09
CA THR A 17 23.91 11.50 30.32
C THR A 17 24.05 11.79 28.83
N GLN A 18 23.18 12.61 28.25
CA GLN A 18 23.29 13.04 26.85
C GLN A 18 24.58 13.84 26.62
N ARG A 19 24.93 14.80 27.49
CA ARG A 19 26.19 15.55 27.36
C ARG A 19 27.43 14.66 27.47
N TRP A 20 27.39 13.66 28.35
CA TRP A 20 28.49 12.71 28.52
C TRP A 20 28.64 11.79 27.30
N ALA A 21 27.53 11.29 26.75
CA ALA A 21 27.51 10.51 25.51
C ALA A 21 27.99 11.33 24.32
N GLN A 22 27.62 12.61 24.24
CA GLN A 22 28.04 13.53 23.19
C GLN A 22 29.55 13.80 23.26
N ALA A 23 30.08 14.07 24.45
CA ALA A 23 31.51 14.24 24.65
C ALA A 23 32.34 12.99 24.29
N ILE A 24 31.78 11.79 24.51
CA ILE A 24 32.39 10.53 24.05
C ILE A 24 32.31 10.41 22.54
N SER A 25 31.14 10.69 21.95
CA SER A 25 30.94 10.69 20.50
C SER A 25 31.92 11.62 19.80
N ASP A 26 32.05 12.85 20.28
CA ASP A 26 32.95 13.87 19.74
C ASP A 26 34.42 13.42 19.84
N ARG A 27 34.81 12.76 20.94
CA ARG A 27 36.14 12.15 21.09
C ARG A 27 36.39 10.99 20.14
N ILE A 28 35.38 10.15 19.90
CA ILE A 28 35.47 9.04 18.95
C ILE A 28 35.54 9.59 17.52
N GLU A 29 34.79 10.64 17.19
CA GLU A 29 34.82 11.27 15.86
C GLU A 29 36.18 11.87 15.52
N GLN A 30 36.93 12.32 16.52
CA GLN A 30 38.30 12.79 16.39
C GLN A 30 39.31 11.67 16.08
N TRP A 31 38.95 10.38 16.21
CA TRP A 31 39.86 9.28 15.89
C TRP A 31 40.09 9.12 14.38
N PRO A 32 41.30 8.65 13.98
CA PRO A 32 41.60 8.35 12.58
C PRO A 32 40.53 7.44 11.97
N ALA A 33 40.10 7.75 10.74
CA ALA A 33 39.04 7.00 10.08
C ALA A 33 39.34 5.49 10.01
N GLY A 34 40.60 5.11 9.73
CA GLY A 34 41.03 3.70 9.71
C GLY A 34 40.83 2.99 11.05
N LEU A 35 41.13 3.66 12.17
CA LEU A 35 40.94 3.10 13.52
C LEU A 35 39.45 2.91 13.85
N ARG A 36 38.60 3.89 13.51
CA ARG A 36 37.14 3.78 13.69
C ARG A 36 36.55 2.63 12.88
N HIS A 37 36.97 2.47 11.62
CA HIS A 37 36.52 1.36 10.77
C HIS A 37 36.99 0.02 11.32
N ALA A 38 38.26 -0.09 11.74
CA ALA A 38 38.80 -1.32 12.32
C ALA A 38 38.08 -1.71 13.61
N LEU A 39 37.82 -0.75 14.52
CA LEU A 39 37.05 -1.00 15.74
C LEU A 39 35.60 -1.36 15.44
N GLY A 40 34.95 -0.66 14.50
CA GLY A 40 33.59 -0.98 14.07
C GLY A 40 33.48 -2.39 13.49
N LEU A 41 34.44 -2.79 12.64
CA LEU A 41 34.54 -4.15 12.11
C LEU A 41 34.82 -5.18 13.21
N GLY A 42 35.71 -4.86 14.16
CA GLY A 42 36.01 -5.74 15.31
C GLY A 42 34.79 -5.97 16.20
N VAL A 43 34.06 -4.91 16.55
CA VAL A 43 32.81 -5.02 17.32
C VAL A 43 31.75 -5.79 16.53
N MET A 44 31.59 -5.51 15.23
CA MET A 44 30.67 -6.26 14.37
C MET A 44 31.02 -7.75 14.36
N LEU A 45 32.30 -8.10 14.20
CA LEU A 45 32.74 -9.50 14.19
C LEU A 45 32.45 -10.19 15.52
N ILE A 46 32.75 -9.53 16.66
CA ILE A 46 32.44 -10.06 17.99
C ILE A 46 30.93 -10.27 18.15
N CYS A 47 30.10 -9.29 17.76
CA CYS A 47 28.64 -9.42 17.80
C CYS A 47 28.13 -10.56 16.92
N VAL A 48 28.70 -10.75 15.74
CA VAL A 48 28.36 -11.87 14.85
C VAL A 48 28.74 -13.20 15.51
N VAL A 49 29.95 -13.33 16.05
CA VAL A 49 30.39 -14.56 16.74
C VAL A 49 29.50 -14.88 17.94
N LEU A 50 29.21 -13.90 18.79
CA LEU A 50 28.32 -14.08 19.94
C LEU A 50 26.88 -14.42 19.51
N GLY A 51 26.37 -13.73 18.48
CA GLY A 51 25.06 -14.00 17.91
C GLY A 51 24.96 -15.41 17.33
N THR A 52 25.96 -15.84 16.56
CA THR A 52 26.06 -17.20 16.04
C THR A 52 26.09 -18.22 17.17
N PHE A 53 26.87 -17.98 18.23
CA PHE A 53 26.91 -18.85 19.40
C PHE A 53 25.52 -19.00 20.04
N ILE A 54 24.80 -17.88 20.25
CA ILE A 54 23.43 -17.90 20.78
C ILE A 54 22.46 -18.66 19.86
N ILE A 55 22.63 -18.56 18.54
CA ILE A 55 21.76 -19.23 17.56
C ILE A 55 22.00 -20.74 17.52
N ILE A 56 23.25 -21.18 17.49
CA ILE A 56 23.59 -22.59 17.24
C ILE A 56 23.61 -23.46 18.50
N THR A 57 23.72 -22.86 19.70
CA THR A 57 23.85 -23.62 20.95
C THR A 57 22.58 -24.46 21.19
N PRO A 58 22.68 -25.80 21.23
CA PRO A 58 21.52 -26.64 21.48
C PRO A 58 21.05 -26.46 22.93
N PHE A 59 19.76 -26.21 23.12
CA PHE A 59 19.15 -26.14 24.45
C PHE A 59 18.21 -27.31 24.66
N GLU A 60 18.21 -27.82 25.90
CA GLU A 60 17.13 -28.66 26.39
C GLU A 60 15.82 -27.88 26.39
N PHE A 61 14.70 -28.62 26.39
CA PHE A 61 13.36 -28.05 26.27
C PHE A 61 13.09 -26.90 27.26
N TYR A 62 13.36 -27.10 28.55
CA TYR A 62 13.10 -26.09 29.57
C TYR A 62 14.00 -24.86 29.42
N ALA A 63 15.28 -25.05 29.09
CA ALA A 63 16.22 -23.96 28.84
C ALA A 63 15.79 -23.11 27.63
N GLN A 64 15.34 -23.76 26.55
CA GLN A 64 14.78 -23.09 25.38
C GLN A 64 13.54 -22.25 25.74
N CYS A 65 12.60 -22.83 26.49
CA CYS A 65 11.40 -22.12 26.94
C CYS A 65 11.75 -20.91 27.81
N MET A 66 12.65 -21.06 28.79
CA MET A 66 13.08 -19.96 29.67
C MET A 66 13.78 -18.85 28.87
N PHE A 67 14.69 -19.20 27.97
CA PHE A 67 15.37 -18.24 27.10
C PHE A 67 14.38 -17.45 26.24
N ALA A 68 13.45 -18.15 25.59
CA ALA A 68 12.43 -17.54 24.75
C ALA A 68 11.50 -16.60 25.53
N VAL A 69 10.98 -17.05 26.68
CA VAL A 69 10.11 -16.22 27.53
C VAL A 69 10.86 -15.00 28.06
N GLY A 70 12.11 -15.16 28.49
CA GLY A 70 12.96 -14.06 28.94
C GLY A 70 13.18 -13.01 27.85
N CYS A 71 13.57 -13.44 26.65
CA CYS A 71 13.75 -12.54 25.50
C CYS A 71 12.44 -11.81 25.14
N PHE A 72 11.31 -12.52 25.18
CA PHE A 72 10.02 -11.93 24.85
C PHE A 72 9.54 -10.93 25.91
N ALA A 73 9.77 -11.23 27.20
CA ALA A 73 9.48 -10.30 28.29
C ALA A 73 10.28 -8.99 28.14
N VAL A 74 11.56 -9.08 27.78
CA VAL A 74 12.39 -7.92 27.46
C VAL A 74 11.81 -7.15 26.28
N ALA A 75 11.42 -7.83 25.19
CA ALA A 75 10.80 -7.18 24.03
C ALA A 75 9.48 -6.46 24.38
N LEU A 76 8.65 -7.03 25.27
CA LEU A 76 7.40 -6.42 25.74
C LEU A 76 7.60 -5.13 26.55
N VAL A 77 8.73 -5.02 27.26
CA VAL A 77 9.13 -3.80 27.96
C VAL A 77 9.68 -2.79 26.96
N LEU A 78 10.62 -3.22 26.12
CA LEU A 78 11.29 -2.36 25.15
C LEU A 78 10.31 -1.71 24.17
N ARG A 79 9.29 -2.42 23.68
CA ARG A 79 8.32 -1.85 22.72
C ARG A 79 7.61 -0.58 23.20
N LYS A 80 7.57 -0.33 24.52
CA LYS A 80 6.95 0.87 25.10
C LYS A 80 7.88 2.09 25.09
N ILE A 81 9.17 1.89 24.82
CA ILE A 81 10.19 2.93 24.86
C ILE A 81 10.39 3.47 23.45
N PRO A 82 10.00 4.72 23.14
CA PRO A 82 10.22 5.29 21.83
C PRO A 82 11.71 5.47 21.58
N GLY A 83 12.18 5.17 20.36
CA GLY A 83 13.56 5.43 19.98
C GLY A 83 14.08 4.48 18.91
N ARG A 84 15.06 4.95 18.14
CA ARG A 84 15.70 4.15 17.07
C ARG A 84 16.48 2.97 17.63
N LEU A 85 17.18 3.15 18.75
CA LEU A 85 17.92 2.07 19.41
C LEU A 85 16.98 0.96 19.88
N THR A 86 15.82 1.30 20.44
CA THR A 86 14.80 0.32 20.82
C THR A 86 14.37 -0.53 19.63
N VAL A 87 14.09 0.11 18.48
CA VAL A 87 13.70 -0.58 17.24
C VAL A 87 14.80 -1.56 16.81
N LEU A 88 16.07 -1.15 16.82
CA LEU A 88 17.19 -2.01 16.48
C LEU A 88 17.35 -3.20 17.45
N ILE A 89 17.12 -3.00 18.74
CA ILE A 89 17.18 -4.09 19.73
C ILE A 89 16.02 -5.08 19.50
N LEU A 90 14.80 -4.59 19.23
CA LEU A 90 13.66 -5.45 18.90
C LEU A 90 13.93 -6.28 17.64
N ILE A 91 14.48 -5.65 16.59
CA ILE A 91 14.94 -6.35 15.38
C ILE A 91 15.97 -7.41 15.73
N GLY A 92 16.98 -7.08 16.55
CA GLY A 92 18.00 -8.03 16.98
C GLY A 92 17.44 -9.24 17.73
N LEU A 93 16.52 -9.01 18.68
CA LEU A 93 15.83 -10.08 19.40
C LEU A 93 14.98 -10.94 18.45
N SER A 94 14.26 -10.31 17.53
CA SER A 94 13.47 -11.01 16.52
C SER A 94 14.31 -11.86 15.59
N LEU A 95 15.40 -11.31 15.05
CA LEU A 95 16.34 -12.06 14.22
C LEU A 95 17.00 -13.21 14.99
N THR A 96 17.33 -13.00 16.27
CA THR A 96 17.88 -14.07 17.12
C THR A 96 16.89 -15.23 17.26
N ALA A 97 15.63 -14.94 17.61
CA ALA A 97 14.60 -15.98 17.72
C ALA A 97 14.33 -16.66 16.37
N SER A 98 14.28 -15.90 15.27
CA SER A 98 14.00 -16.39 13.93
C SER A 98 15.12 -17.26 13.37
N LEU A 99 16.38 -16.84 13.53
CA LEU A 99 17.54 -17.59 13.07
C LEU A 99 17.77 -18.83 13.92
N ARG A 100 17.48 -18.77 15.23
CA ARG A 100 17.52 -19.94 16.11
C ARG A 100 16.45 -20.96 15.75
N TYR A 101 15.22 -20.52 15.46
CA TYR A 101 14.16 -21.36 14.91
C TYR A 101 14.60 -22.01 13.59
N MET A 102 15.12 -21.21 12.65
CA MET A 102 15.53 -21.71 11.34
C MET A 102 16.70 -22.68 11.43
N TYR A 103 17.70 -22.40 12.27
CA TYR A 103 18.81 -23.31 12.52
C TYR A 103 18.30 -24.65 13.04
N TRP A 104 17.47 -24.63 14.09
CA TRP A 104 16.83 -25.84 14.62
C TRP A 104 16.00 -26.57 13.55
N ARG A 105 15.21 -25.83 12.75
CA ARG A 105 14.40 -26.38 11.66
C ARG A 105 15.25 -27.15 10.67
N VAL A 106 16.37 -26.60 10.21
CA VAL A 106 17.20 -27.24 9.18
C VAL A 106 18.12 -28.33 9.72
N THR A 107 18.54 -28.28 10.99
CA THR A 107 19.48 -29.26 11.56
C THR A 107 18.82 -30.42 12.29
N ALA A 108 17.62 -30.22 12.86
CA ALA A 108 17.03 -31.18 13.80
C ALA A 108 15.66 -31.74 13.37
N THR A 109 15.05 -31.26 12.28
CA THR A 109 13.66 -31.62 11.94
C THR A 109 13.44 -32.19 10.54
N LEU A 110 14.52 -32.42 9.77
CA LEU A 110 14.49 -32.83 8.35
C LEU A 110 14.79 -34.30 8.11
N ASP A 111 14.76 -35.12 9.15
CA ASP A 111 14.97 -36.56 9.05
C ASP A 111 13.67 -37.25 8.61
N PHE A 112 13.42 -37.27 7.30
CA PHE A 112 12.18 -37.76 6.70
C PHE A 112 12.36 -39.15 6.11
N GLU A 113 11.48 -40.09 6.47
CA GLU A 113 11.53 -41.48 5.98
C GLU A 113 10.68 -41.70 4.72
N SER A 114 9.51 -41.06 4.62
CA SER A 114 8.58 -41.23 3.51
C SER A 114 8.78 -40.18 2.41
N TRP A 115 8.51 -40.54 1.15
CA TRP A 115 8.55 -39.59 0.03
C TRP A 115 7.54 -38.44 0.19
N LEU A 116 6.40 -38.68 0.85
CA LEU A 116 5.41 -37.65 1.17
C LEU A 116 5.96 -36.66 2.20
N ASP A 117 6.65 -37.16 3.22
CA ASP A 117 7.29 -36.34 4.26
C ASP A 117 8.40 -35.49 3.65
N ILE A 118 9.21 -36.06 2.76
CA ILE A 118 10.24 -35.36 1.99
C ILE A 118 9.59 -34.23 1.17
N ALA A 119 8.57 -34.54 0.36
CA ALA A 119 7.94 -33.57 -0.54
C ALA A 119 7.31 -32.39 0.23
N PHE A 120 6.50 -32.67 1.25
CA PHE A 120 5.82 -31.64 2.03
C PHE A 120 6.75 -30.94 3.03
N GLY A 121 7.67 -31.68 3.65
CA GLY A 121 8.66 -31.18 4.61
C GLY A 121 9.63 -30.20 3.98
N TYR A 122 10.33 -30.59 2.91
CA TYR A 122 11.22 -29.66 2.19
C TYR A 122 10.44 -28.52 1.52
N GLY A 123 9.23 -28.79 1.00
CA GLY A 123 8.35 -27.75 0.47
C GLY A 123 8.03 -26.67 1.51
N LEU A 124 7.71 -27.07 2.75
CA LEU A 124 7.49 -26.15 3.87
C LEU A 124 8.75 -25.38 4.23
N VAL A 125 9.91 -26.05 4.35
CA VAL A 125 11.19 -25.37 4.67
C VAL A 125 11.55 -24.32 3.64
N LEU A 126 11.34 -24.57 2.34
CA LEU A 126 11.58 -23.57 1.29
C LEU A 126 10.67 -22.35 1.44
N ALA A 127 9.40 -22.56 1.80
CA ALA A 127 8.46 -21.47 2.09
C ALA A 127 8.89 -20.66 3.34
N GLU A 128 9.37 -21.35 4.38
CA GLU A 128 9.87 -20.73 5.61
C GLU A 128 11.18 -19.94 5.38
N LEU A 129 12.10 -20.47 4.57
CA LEU A 129 13.33 -19.78 4.16
C LEU A 129 13.03 -18.51 3.36
N TYR A 130 12.05 -18.58 2.45
CA TYR A 130 11.55 -17.39 1.76
C TYR A 130 11.00 -16.36 2.75
N ALA A 131 10.15 -16.78 3.70
CA ALA A 131 9.57 -15.88 4.70
C ALA A 131 10.65 -15.23 5.58
N LEU A 132 11.67 -16.00 5.98
CA LEU A 132 12.83 -15.49 6.71
C LEU A 132 13.63 -14.47 5.88
N ALA A 133 13.87 -14.73 4.60
CA ALA A 133 14.59 -13.80 3.73
C ALA A 133 13.85 -12.46 3.61
N VAL A 134 12.53 -12.50 3.36
CA VAL A 134 11.68 -11.30 3.30
C VAL A 134 11.64 -10.57 4.65
N LEU A 135 11.60 -11.30 5.78
CA LEU A 135 11.67 -10.72 7.12
C LEU A 135 12.98 -9.95 7.35
N VAL A 136 14.11 -10.58 7.04
CA VAL A 136 15.45 -9.98 7.19
C VAL A 136 15.58 -8.72 6.34
N PHE A 137 15.20 -8.79 5.06
CA PHE A 137 15.28 -7.64 4.17
C PHE A 137 14.28 -6.54 4.54
N GLY A 138 13.08 -6.91 5.01
CA GLY A 138 12.10 -5.96 5.54
C GLY A 138 12.64 -5.20 6.75
N TYR A 139 13.33 -5.87 7.67
CA TYR A 139 14.01 -5.21 8.79
C TYR A 139 15.15 -4.31 8.34
N LEU A 140 15.95 -4.72 7.35
CA LEU A 140 17.02 -3.86 6.81
C LEU A 140 16.47 -2.56 6.21
N GLN A 141 15.33 -2.62 5.52
CA GLN A 141 14.66 -1.43 4.98
C GLN A 141 14.08 -0.55 6.08
N THR A 142 13.41 -1.14 7.07
CA THR A 142 12.61 -0.41 8.06
C THR A 142 13.34 -0.09 9.37
N ALA A 143 14.60 -0.52 9.52
CA ALA A 143 15.41 -0.30 10.71
C ALA A 143 15.61 1.19 11.04
N TRP A 144 15.75 2.03 10.02
CA TRP A 144 16.07 3.45 10.22
C TRP A 144 15.50 4.34 9.09
N PRO A 145 14.18 4.55 9.05
CA PRO A 145 13.57 5.46 8.07
C PRO A 145 14.14 6.88 8.20
N LEU A 146 14.47 7.50 7.07
CA LEU A 146 15.24 8.76 7.04
C LEU A 146 14.40 9.96 7.51
N ARG A 147 13.09 9.95 7.22
CA ARG A 147 12.11 10.99 7.56
C ARG A 147 12.53 12.38 7.09
N ARG A 148 12.83 12.49 5.79
CA ARG A 148 13.21 13.78 5.18
C ARG A 148 12.17 14.86 5.48
N GLN A 149 12.67 16.06 5.74
CA GLN A 149 11.86 17.26 5.85
C GLN A 149 11.91 18.05 4.54
N PRO A 150 10.88 18.83 4.22
CA PRO A 150 10.93 19.76 3.09
C PRO A 150 12.13 20.70 3.20
N VAL A 151 12.75 20.99 2.06
CA VAL A 151 13.80 22.01 1.95
C VAL A 151 13.16 23.26 1.35
N LEU A 152 13.27 24.38 2.07
CA LEU A 152 12.75 25.65 1.58
C LEU A 152 13.49 26.09 0.30
N LEU A 153 12.73 26.55 -0.68
CA LEU A 153 13.27 27.19 -1.87
C LEU A 153 13.98 28.50 -1.46
N LYS A 154 15.17 28.71 -2.01
CA LYS A 154 15.93 29.95 -1.86
C LYS A 154 15.71 30.85 -3.07
N GLY A 155 15.87 32.15 -2.88
CA GLY A 155 15.74 33.15 -3.96
C GLY A 155 14.29 33.50 -4.30
N PRO A 156 14.10 34.60 -5.06
CA PRO A 156 12.78 35.03 -5.52
C PRO A 156 12.16 34.02 -6.50
N PRO A 157 10.82 33.96 -6.63
CA PRO A 157 10.15 33.06 -7.59
C PRO A 157 10.60 33.22 -9.05
N SER A 158 11.10 34.40 -9.43
CA SER A 158 11.69 34.65 -10.75
C SER A 158 12.96 33.84 -11.06
N GLU A 159 13.60 33.22 -10.06
CA GLU A 159 14.77 32.35 -10.22
C GLU A 159 14.43 30.86 -10.18
N TRP A 160 13.19 30.50 -9.85
CA TRP A 160 12.79 29.09 -9.78
C TRP A 160 12.82 28.42 -11.16
N PRO A 161 13.04 27.09 -11.24
CA PRO A 161 13.19 26.41 -12.53
C PRO A 161 11.85 26.27 -13.28
N VAL A 162 11.95 26.03 -14.59
CA VAL A 162 10.78 25.67 -15.42
C VAL A 162 10.40 24.21 -15.17
N VAL A 163 9.11 23.96 -14.95
CA VAL A 163 8.57 22.62 -14.68
C VAL A 163 7.49 22.28 -15.70
N ASP A 164 7.65 21.15 -16.39
CA ASP A 164 6.58 20.51 -17.15
C ASP A 164 5.82 19.54 -16.24
N VAL A 165 4.50 19.58 -16.29
CA VAL A 165 3.60 18.69 -15.55
C VAL A 165 2.91 17.77 -16.54
N PHE A 166 3.16 16.47 -16.45
CA PHE A 166 2.62 15.47 -17.35
C PHE A 166 1.47 14.71 -16.72
N ILE A 167 0.32 14.72 -17.41
CA ILE A 167 -0.90 13.99 -17.04
C ILE A 167 -1.25 13.02 -18.17
N PRO A 168 -0.70 11.79 -18.19
CA PRO A 168 -1.04 10.81 -19.20
C PRO A 168 -2.43 10.22 -18.96
N THR A 169 -3.17 10.02 -20.05
CA THR A 169 -4.52 9.44 -20.05
C THR A 169 -4.72 8.55 -21.28
N TYR A 170 -5.62 7.56 -21.17
CA TYR A 170 -5.98 6.66 -22.25
C TYR A 170 -7.49 6.52 -22.42
N ASN A 171 -8.18 6.10 -21.36
CA ASN A 171 -9.63 5.84 -21.38
C ASN A 171 -10.38 6.47 -20.20
N GLU A 172 -9.71 7.22 -19.33
CA GLU A 172 -10.34 7.91 -18.21
C GLU A 172 -11.30 8.99 -18.72
N ALA A 173 -12.49 9.08 -18.12
CA ALA A 173 -13.46 10.10 -18.48
C ALA A 173 -12.94 11.52 -18.22
N LEU A 174 -13.33 12.47 -19.07
CA LEU A 174 -12.89 13.87 -18.96
C LEU A 174 -13.16 14.45 -17.57
N ASP A 175 -14.29 14.14 -16.94
CA ASP A 175 -14.64 14.59 -15.58
C ASP A 175 -13.63 14.15 -14.50
N ILE A 176 -12.94 13.02 -14.70
CA ILE A 176 -11.90 12.55 -13.79
C ILE A 176 -10.61 13.34 -14.04
N VAL A 177 -10.19 13.44 -15.31
CA VAL A 177 -8.92 14.07 -15.68
C VAL A 177 -8.95 15.58 -15.45
N LYS A 178 -10.10 16.21 -15.69
CA LYS A 178 -10.36 17.63 -15.49
C LYS A 178 -10.05 18.09 -14.06
N LEU A 179 -10.40 17.29 -13.06
CA LEU A 179 -10.06 17.56 -11.66
C LEU A 179 -8.55 17.68 -11.46
N THR A 180 -7.80 16.71 -11.99
CA THR A 180 -6.34 16.68 -11.92
C THR A 180 -5.70 17.84 -12.67
N ILE A 181 -6.22 18.19 -13.86
CA ILE A 181 -5.73 19.31 -14.66
C ILE A 181 -5.88 20.64 -13.91
N PHE A 182 -7.07 20.93 -13.37
CA PHE A 182 -7.30 22.15 -12.59
C PHE A 182 -6.43 22.21 -11.34
N ALA A 183 -6.26 21.08 -10.66
CA ALA A 183 -5.39 21.00 -9.50
C ALA A 183 -3.92 21.24 -9.85
N ALA A 184 -3.46 20.73 -11.00
CA ALA A 184 -2.12 20.99 -11.50
C ALA A 184 -1.89 22.47 -11.84
N GLN A 185 -2.85 23.13 -12.49
CA GLN A 185 -2.79 24.57 -12.76
C GLN A 185 -2.83 25.43 -11.47
N ALA A 186 -3.38 24.89 -10.38
CA ALA A 186 -3.49 25.58 -9.10
C ALA A 186 -2.22 25.51 -8.23
N MET A 187 -1.15 24.85 -8.69
CA MET A 187 0.13 24.80 -7.98
C MET A 187 0.73 26.19 -7.79
N ASP A 188 1.29 26.44 -6.61
CA ASP A 188 1.90 27.73 -6.24
C ASP A 188 3.29 27.86 -6.87
N TRP A 189 3.30 28.10 -8.18
CA TRP A 189 4.48 28.27 -9.03
C TRP A 189 4.30 29.47 -9.98
N PRO A 190 5.37 30.15 -10.42
CA PRO A 190 5.28 31.19 -11.44
C PRO A 190 4.58 30.67 -12.71
N LYS A 191 3.58 31.42 -13.18
CA LYS A 191 2.70 30.98 -14.30
C LYS A 191 3.46 30.79 -15.61
N ASP A 192 4.50 31.59 -15.85
CA ASP A 192 5.39 31.50 -17.01
C ASP A 192 6.34 30.29 -16.95
N LYS A 193 6.47 29.66 -15.78
CA LYS A 193 7.37 28.53 -15.52
C LYS A 193 6.66 27.22 -15.20
N LEU A 194 5.33 27.24 -15.11
CA LEU A 194 4.51 26.06 -14.89
C LEU A 194 3.79 25.70 -16.18
N ARG A 195 4.15 24.56 -16.79
CA ARG A 195 3.58 24.13 -18.07
C ARG A 195 2.86 22.81 -17.86
N VAL A 196 1.54 22.81 -17.94
CA VAL A 196 0.71 21.60 -17.78
C VAL A 196 0.44 20.99 -19.16
N HIS A 197 0.67 19.69 -19.30
CA HIS A 197 0.47 18.93 -20.53
C HIS A 197 -0.35 17.66 -20.26
N VAL A 198 -1.45 17.51 -21.00
CA VAL A 198 -2.24 16.29 -21.07
C VAL A 198 -1.72 15.44 -22.21
N LEU A 199 -1.37 14.19 -21.90
CA LEU A 199 -0.78 13.25 -22.86
C LEU A 199 -1.81 12.16 -23.18
N ASP A 200 -2.52 12.28 -24.28
CA ASP A 200 -3.70 11.45 -24.57
C ASP A 200 -3.43 10.37 -25.63
N ASP A 201 -3.23 9.14 -25.18
CA ASP A 201 -3.12 7.95 -26.05
C ASP A 201 -4.47 7.50 -26.63
N GLY A 202 -5.58 8.11 -26.20
CA GLY A 202 -6.92 7.88 -26.74
C GLY A 202 -7.26 8.76 -27.95
N ASN A 203 -6.46 9.80 -28.23
CA ASN A 203 -6.67 10.78 -29.30
C ASN A 203 -8.11 11.32 -29.37
N ARG A 204 -8.61 11.83 -28.23
CA ARG A 204 -10.01 12.21 -28.05
C ARG A 204 -10.23 13.70 -28.30
N LYS A 205 -11.23 14.02 -29.14
CA LYS A 205 -11.52 15.40 -29.58
C LYS A 205 -11.99 16.31 -28.45
N ASP A 206 -12.85 15.81 -27.58
CA ASP A 206 -13.36 16.51 -26.40
C ASP A 206 -12.23 16.93 -25.44
N PHE A 207 -11.19 16.10 -25.29
CA PHE A 207 -9.99 16.46 -24.52
C PHE A 207 -9.20 17.58 -25.17
N ARG A 208 -9.00 17.54 -26.49
CA ARG A 208 -8.30 18.59 -27.25
C ARG A 208 -9.01 19.94 -27.09
N GLU A 209 -10.31 19.97 -27.37
CA GLU A 209 -11.15 21.16 -27.25
C GLU A 209 -11.13 21.72 -25.83
N PHE A 210 -11.23 20.84 -24.82
CA PHE A 210 -11.15 21.25 -23.43
C PHE A 210 -9.79 21.87 -23.08
N CYS A 211 -8.68 21.23 -23.46
CA CYS A 211 -7.33 21.73 -23.17
C CYS A 211 -7.05 23.08 -23.84
N GLU A 212 -7.52 23.27 -25.08
CA GLU A 212 -7.44 24.55 -25.79
C GLU A 212 -8.21 25.66 -25.07
N GLN A 213 -9.42 25.37 -24.56
CA GLN A 213 -10.23 26.34 -23.82
C GLN A 213 -9.57 26.85 -22.52
N ILE A 214 -8.75 26.03 -21.88
CA ILE A 214 -8.09 26.36 -20.60
C ILE A 214 -6.58 26.60 -20.74
N ASN A 215 -6.07 26.70 -21.97
CA ASN A 215 -4.66 26.93 -22.31
C ASN A 215 -3.71 25.91 -21.66
N VAL A 216 -4.01 24.62 -21.83
CA VAL A 216 -3.19 23.48 -21.39
C VAL A 216 -2.64 22.77 -22.62
N GLY A 217 -1.39 22.31 -22.56
CA GLY A 217 -0.78 21.56 -23.66
C GLY A 217 -1.51 20.23 -23.88
N TYR A 218 -1.87 19.92 -25.13
CA TYR A 218 -2.47 18.64 -25.51
C TYR A 218 -1.53 17.91 -26.47
N ILE A 219 -0.99 16.78 -26.05
CA ILE A 219 0.00 16.01 -26.79
C ILE A 219 -0.59 14.63 -27.09
N THR A 220 -0.50 14.22 -28.35
CA THR A 220 -0.89 12.89 -28.83
C THR A 220 0.25 12.30 -29.65
N ARG A 221 0.13 11.03 -30.02
CA ARG A 221 1.09 10.34 -30.89
C ARG A 221 0.39 9.38 -31.84
N ASP A 222 1.06 9.03 -32.93
CA ASP A 222 0.48 8.22 -34.01
C ASP A 222 0.48 6.70 -33.72
N ASN A 223 1.11 6.27 -32.61
CA ASN A 223 1.18 4.86 -32.24
C ASN A 223 1.14 4.67 -30.72
N ASN A 224 0.49 3.60 -30.26
CA ASN A 224 0.35 3.27 -28.84
C ASN A 224 1.42 2.28 -28.34
N ARG A 225 2.64 2.33 -28.91
CA ARG A 225 3.72 1.41 -28.50
C ARG A 225 4.19 1.74 -27.08
N HIS A 226 4.51 0.71 -26.30
CA HIS A 226 4.99 0.84 -24.91
C HIS A 226 4.03 1.58 -23.95
N ALA A 227 2.74 1.67 -24.28
CA ALA A 227 1.70 2.24 -23.41
C ALA A 227 2.13 3.59 -22.77
N LYS A 228 1.91 3.75 -21.46
CA LYS A 228 2.24 4.97 -20.70
C LYS A 228 3.71 5.40 -20.86
N ALA A 229 4.67 4.48 -20.76
CA ALA A 229 6.08 4.80 -20.92
C ALA A 229 6.39 5.44 -22.27
N GLY A 230 5.84 4.88 -23.35
CA GLY A 230 5.98 5.43 -24.69
C GLY A 230 5.34 6.82 -24.81
N ASN A 231 4.17 7.03 -24.22
CA ASN A 231 3.48 8.32 -24.23
C ASN A 231 4.31 9.41 -23.53
N LEU A 232 4.83 9.10 -22.33
CA LEU A 232 5.74 9.98 -21.60
C LEU A 232 7.00 10.31 -22.41
N ASN A 233 7.59 9.33 -23.07
CA ASN A 233 8.79 9.53 -23.88
C ASN A 233 8.55 10.36 -25.15
N GLU A 234 7.40 10.27 -25.81
CA GLU A 234 7.06 11.18 -26.92
C GLU A 234 6.89 12.62 -26.42
N ALA A 235 6.25 12.81 -25.26
CA ALA A 235 6.11 14.13 -24.65
C ALA A 235 7.47 14.76 -24.28
N LEU A 236 8.42 13.95 -23.77
CA LEU A 236 9.78 14.42 -23.46
C LEU A 236 10.52 15.00 -24.68
N LYS A 237 10.21 14.56 -25.91
CA LYS A 237 10.86 15.05 -27.14
C LYS A 237 10.39 16.44 -27.57
N VAL A 238 9.16 16.82 -27.20
CA VAL A 238 8.50 18.06 -27.69
C VAL A 238 8.31 19.11 -26.59
N THR A 239 8.82 18.85 -25.39
CA THR A 239 8.76 19.75 -24.23
C THR A 239 10.18 20.07 -23.74
N SER A 240 10.36 21.04 -22.83
CA SER A 240 11.69 21.60 -22.53
C SER A 240 11.92 22.07 -21.08
N GLY A 241 11.00 21.80 -20.16
CA GLY A 241 11.15 22.14 -18.74
C GLY A 241 12.29 21.36 -18.09
N GLU A 242 13.04 22.02 -17.20
CA GLU A 242 14.21 21.45 -16.51
C GLU A 242 13.83 20.25 -15.63
N TYR A 243 12.62 20.30 -15.07
CA TYR A 243 12.01 19.23 -14.28
C TYR A 243 10.69 18.78 -14.87
N VAL A 244 10.36 17.52 -14.65
CA VAL A 244 9.11 16.90 -15.07
C VAL A 244 8.39 16.33 -13.86
N ALA A 245 7.19 16.83 -13.58
CA ALA A 245 6.28 16.30 -12.58
C ALA A 245 5.30 15.32 -13.23
N PHE A 246 5.14 14.13 -12.66
CA PHE A 246 4.27 13.09 -13.19
C PHE A 246 3.06 12.88 -12.28
N PHE A 247 1.85 12.96 -12.85
CA PHE A 247 0.61 12.60 -12.17
C PHE A 247 -0.24 11.72 -13.07
N ASP A 248 -0.72 10.57 -12.58
CA ASP A 248 -1.77 9.85 -13.31
C ASP A 248 -3.02 10.74 -13.46
N ALA A 249 -3.84 10.43 -14.46
CA ALA A 249 -5.08 11.14 -14.75
C ALA A 249 -6.02 11.35 -13.55
N ASP A 250 -5.97 10.47 -12.55
CA ASP A 250 -6.78 10.49 -11.32
C ASP A 250 -6.04 10.99 -10.07
N HIS A 251 -4.75 11.31 -10.15
CA HIS A 251 -3.94 11.78 -9.02
C HIS A 251 -3.95 13.31 -8.92
N VAL A 252 -4.81 13.83 -8.04
CA VAL A 252 -5.08 15.27 -7.88
C VAL A 252 -4.02 15.94 -6.98
N PRO A 253 -3.13 16.79 -7.52
CA PRO A 253 -2.09 17.42 -6.72
C PRO A 253 -2.59 18.55 -5.81
N THR A 254 -1.84 18.76 -4.73
CA THR A 254 -1.97 19.91 -3.85
C THR A 254 -1.11 21.06 -4.36
N ARG A 255 -1.50 22.28 -4.00
CA ARG A 255 -0.83 23.50 -4.45
C ARG A 255 0.64 23.61 -4.03
N SER A 256 1.04 22.94 -2.95
CA SER A 256 2.38 22.96 -2.38
C SER A 256 3.35 21.95 -3.01
N PHE A 257 2.88 21.06 -3.90
CA PHE A 257 3.66 19.92 -4.40
C PHE A 257 5.06 20.30 -4.89
N LEU A 258 5.18 21.30 -5.77
CA LEU A 258 6.49 21.73 -6.30
C LEU A 258 7.34 22.44 -5.25
N GLN A 259 6.73 23.24 -4.37
CA GLN A 259 7.45 24.01 -3.35
C GLN A 259 8.20 23.08 -2.37
N ILE A 260 7.57 21.97 -1.97
CA ILE A 260 8.21 21.04 -1.03
C ILE A 260 9.16 20.05 -1.71
N SER A 261 9.01 19.85 -3.02
CA SER A 261 9.79 18.87 -3.80
C SER A 261 11.06 19.48 -4.39
N ILE A 262 10.97 20.64 -5.05
CA ILE A 262 12.08 21.20 -5.85
C ILE A 262 13.28 21.61 -4.97
N GLY A 263 13.05 22.03 -3.73
CA GLY A 263 14.14 22.45 -2.82
C GLY A 263 15.22 21.39 -2.60
N TRP A 264 14.86 20.10 -2.66
CA TRP A 264 15.84 19.01 -2.54
C TRP A 264 16.75 18.88 -3.76
N PHE A 265 16.26 19.15 -4.97
CA PHE A 265 17.08 19.12 -6.19
C PHE A 265 18.11 20.25 -6.21
N LEU A 266 17.74 21.43 -5.67
CA LEU A 266 18.66 22.55 -5.53
C LEU A 266 19.73 22.30 -4.46
N LYS A 267 19.41 21.48 -3.45
CA LYS A 267 20.35 21.10 -2.39
C LYS A 267 21.30 19.98 -2.81
N ASP A 268 20.81 19.00 -3.57
CA ASP A 268 21.59 17.85 -4.06
C ASP A 268 21.65 17.85 -5.59
N PRO A 269 22.76 18.31 -6.19
CA PRO A 269 22.95 18.30 -7.64
C PRO A 269 22.89 16.91 -8.28
N LYS A 270 23.06 15.81 -7.53
CA LYS A 270 22.94 14.44 -8.05
C LYS A 270 21.53 13.85 -7.89
N LEU A 271 20.60 14.56 -7.27
CA LEU A 271 19.22 14.09 -7.13
C LEU A 271 18.54 14.13 -8.50
N ALA A 272 18.18 12.94 -9.00
CA ALA A 272 17.46 12.79 -10.26
C ALA A 272 15.95 12.63 -10.07
N MET A 273 15.50 12.21 -8.89
CA MET A 273 14.10 11.89 -8.64
C MET A 273 13.71 12.13 -7.19
N LEU A 274 12.53 12.70 -6.98
CA LEU A 274 11.86 12.79 -5.69
C LEU A 274 10.43 12.24 -5.80
N GLN A 275 10.11 11.26 -4.95
CA GLN A 275 8.80 10.62 -4.87
C GLN A 275 8.05 11.06 -3.61
N THR A 276 6.74 11.28 -3.73
CA THR A 276 5.82 11.50 -2.61
C THR A 276 4.81 10.34 -2.50
N PRO A 277 4.12 10.12 -1.36
CA PRO A 277 3.14 9.05 -1.20
C PRO A 277 2.05 9.03 -2.27
N HIS A 278 1.62 7.84 -2.67
CA HIS A 278 0.29 7.69 -3.27
C HIS A 278 -0.72 7.60 -2.15
N PHE A 279 -1.55 8.62 -2.03
CA PHE A 279 -2.67 8.65 -1.11
C PHE A 279 -3.96 8.42 -1.89
N PHE A 280 -4.91 7.66 -1.36
CA PHE A 280 -6.18 7.41 -2.03
C PHE A 280 -7.32 7.99 -1.18
N PHE A 281 -8.17 8.81 -1.81
CA PHE A 281 -9.32 9.39 -1.12
C PHE A 281 -10.62 8.58 -1.31
N SER A 282 -10.56 7.51 -2.11
CA SER A 282 -11.62 6.50 -2.23
C SER A 282 -11.18 5.16 -1.63
N PRO A 283 -12.10 4.37 -1.06
CA PRO A 283 -11.77 3.07 -0.52
C PRO A 283 -11.36 2.09 -1.62
N ASP A 284 -10.39 1.23 -1.33
CA ASP A 284 -10.15 0.05 -2.15
C ASP A 284 -11.23 -1.04 -1.93
N PRO A 285 -11.24 -2.13 -2.72
CA PRO A 285 -12.27 -3.16 -2.57
C PRO A 285 -12.24 -3.90 -1.23
N PHE A 286 -11.09 -4.01 -0.56
CA PHE A 286 -11.02 -4.59 0.77
C PHE A 286 -11.69 -3.67 1.78
N GLU A 287 -11.33 -2.39 1.79
CA GLU A 287 -11.91 -1.38 2.69
C GLU A 287 -13.42 -1.23 2.48
N LYS A 288 -13.84 -1.24 1.22
CA LYS A 288 -15.24 -1.12 0.81
C LYS A 288 -16.05 -2.37 1.20
N ASN A 289 -15.60 -3.57 0.78
CA ASN A 289 -16.36 -4.80 0.97
C ASN A 289 -16.34 -5.28 2.43
N LEU A 290 -15.32 -4.92 3.20
CA LEU A 290 -15.20 -5.26 4.63
C LEU A 290 -15.68 -4.14 5.57
N ASN A 291 -16.03 -2.97 5.02
CA ASN A 291 -16.44 -1.78 5.75
C ASN A 291 -15.39 -1.33 6.79
N THR A 292 -14.14 -1.16 6.32
CA THR A 292 -12.97 -0.77 7.13
C THR A 292 -12.29 0.51 6.64
N PHE A 293 -12.89 1.24 5.70
CA PHE A 293 -12.35 2.50 5.20
C PHE A 293 -12.09 3.50 6.33
N ARG A 294 -10.86 4.04 6.39
CA ARG A 294 -10.35 4.96 7.42
C ARG A 294 -10.28 4.42 8.86
N SER A 295 -10.61 3.15 9.09
CA SER A 295 -10.38 2.50 10.39
C SER A 295 -9.18 1.56 10.37
N VAL A 296 -9.00 0.84 9.26
CA VAL A 296 -7.84 -0.01 9.00
C VAL A 296 -7.04 0.61 7.86
N PRO A 297 -5.71 0.80 8.01
CA PRO A 297 -4.86 1.30 6.94
C PRO A 297 -4.99 0.49 5.64
N ASN A 298 -5.00 1.19 4.52
CA ASN A 298 -5.04 0.59 3.18
C ASN A 298 -3.79 -0.28 2.91
N GLU A 299 -3.88 -1.24 1.98
CA GLU A 299 -2.74 -2.08 1.61
C GLU A 299 -1.51 -1.30 1.10
N GLY A 300 -1.70 -0.17 0.42
CA GLY A 300 -0.60 0.66 -0.06
C GLY A 300 0.09 1.46 1.03
N GLU A 301 -0.56 1.69 2.18
CA GLU A 301 -0.05 2.59 3.23
C GLU A 301 1.24 2.10 3.87
N LEU A 302 1.45 0.79 4.00
CA LEU A 302 2.72 0.26 4.51
C LEU A 302 3.89 0.66 3.61
N PHE A 303 3.70 0.53 2.30
CA PHE A 303 4.74 0.80 1.32
C PHE A 303 5.11 2.29 1.27
N TYR A 304 4.11 3.16 1.15
CA TYR A 304 4.33 4.60 1.08
C TYR A 304 4.61 5.22 2.47
N GLY A 305 4.02 4.73 3.54
CA GLY A 305 4.18 5.29 4.89
C GLY A 305 5.52 5.00 5.53
N LEU A 306 6.07 3.80 5.29
CA LEU A 306 7.27 3.33 6.00
C LEU A 306 8.36 2.79 5.06
N VAL A 307 8.01 1.90 4.12
CA VAL A 307 9.02 1.18 3.33
C VAL A 307 9.80 2.11 2.41
N GLN A 308 9.13 3.05 1.74
CA GLN A 308 9.80 4.03 0.87
C GLN A 308 10.73 4.99 1.64
N ASP A 309 10.33 5.42 2.84
CA ASP A 309 11.18 6.22 3.73
C ASP A 309 12.36 5.40 4.28
N GLY A 310 12.16 4.10 4.47
CA GLY A 310 13.22 3.14 4.74
C GLY A 310 14.20 2.96 3.58
N ASN A 311 13.69 2.87 2.35
CA ASN A 311 14.51 2.78 1.14
C ASN A 311 15.33 4.05 0.87
N ASP A 312 14.81 5.21 1.26
CA ASP A 312 15.49 6.50 1.12
C ASP A 312 16.80 6.58 1.92
N LEU A 313 16.87 5.90 3.09
CA LEU A 313 18.13 5.72 3.82
C LEU A 313 19.23 5.12 2.93
N TRP A 314 18.84 4.17 2.08
CA TRP A 314 19.74 3.41 1.23
C TRP A 314 19.90 4.01 -0.17
N ASN A 315 19.37 5.22 -0.41
CA ASN A 315 19.33 5.86 -1.73
C ASN A 315 18.69 4.94 -2.79
N ALA A 316 17.57 4.32 -2.43
CA ALA A 316 16.88 3.29 -3.22
C ALA A 316 15.38 3.54 -3.31
N THR A 317 14.95 4.80 -3.19
CA THR A 317 13.55 5.18 -3.39
C THR A 317 13.09 4.81 -4.79
N PHE A 318 11.91 4.23 -4.91
CA PHE A 318 11.33 3.88 -6.22
C PHE A 318 10.54 5.05 -6.80
N PHE A 319 10.59 5.18 -8.14
CA PHE A 319 9.57 5.88 -8.89
C PHE A 319 8.32 4.98 -8.94
N CYS A 320 7.17 5.52 -8.57
CA CYS A 320 5.90 4.80 -8.54
C CYS A 320 4.94 5.27 -9.65
N GLY A 321 5.47 5.87 -10.72
CA GLY A 321 4.71 6.23 -11.91
C GLY A 321 3.87 7.50 -11.79
N SER A 322 3.64 8.02 -10.59
CA SER A 322 2.86 9.22 -10.29
C SER A 322 3.36 9.86 -8.99
N CYS A 323 2.96 11.10 -8.72
CA CYS A 323 3.29 11.85 -7.50
C CYS A 323 4.81 12.04 -7.32
N ALA A 324 5.54 12.24 -8.43
CA ALA A 324 6.99 12.37 -8.43
C ALA A 324 7.47 13.51 -9.33
N VAL A 325 8.63 14.06 -9.00
CA VAL A 325 9.38 14.99 -9.85
C VAL A 325 10.67 14.30 -10.27
N LEU A 326 11.02 14.36 -11.55
CA LEU A 326 12.31 13.94 -12.07
C LEU A 326 13.03 15.12 -12.71
N ARG A 327 14.36 15.14 -12.60
CA ARG A 327 15.20 16.06 -13.38
C ARG A 327 15.28 15.52 -14.81
N ARG A 328 15.09 16.40 -15.80
CA ARG A 328 15.02 15.98 -17.21
C ARG A 328 16.33 15.41 -17.72
N ASP A 329 17.47 16.06 -17.47
CA ASP A 329 18.75 15.61 -18.06
C ASP A 329 19.14 14.18 -17.61
N PRO A 330 19.13 13.83 -16.30
CA PRO A 330 19.37 12.46 -15.87
C PRO A 330 18.36 11.45 -16.44
N LEU A 331 17.09 11.85 -16.60
CA LEU A 331 16.06 11.00 -17.19
C LEU A 331 16.35 10.71 -18.67
N LEU A 332 16.77 11.72 -19.44
CA LEU A 332 17.14 11.53 -20.84
C LEU A 332 18.44 10.72 -21.00
N GLU A 333 19.41 10.89 -20.09
CA GLU A 333 20.66 10.14 -20.10
C GLU A 333 20.44 8.62 -19.98
N VAL A 334 19.46 8.20 -19.15
CA VAL A 334 19.10 6.77 -19.02
C VAL A 334 18.15 6.25 -20.10
N GLY A 335 17.89 7.06 -21.15
CA GLY A 335 17.05 6.71 -22.29
C GLY A 335 15.57 7.06 -22.11
N GLY A 336 15.22 7.95 -21.18
CA GLY A 336 13.85 8.30 -20.82
C GLY A 336 13.23 7.32 -19.83
N VAL A 337 11.90 7.28 -19.80
CA VAL A 337 11.15 6.29 -19.02
C VAL A 337 11.35 4.90 -19.64
N ALA A 338 11.70 3.91 -18.83
CA ALA A 338 11.99 2.55 -19.27
C ALA A 338 10.81 1.91 -20.04
N VAL A 339 11.09 1.05 -21.01
CA VAL A 339 10.05 0.46 -21.89
C VAL A 339 10.12 -1.07 -21.96
N GLU A 340 11.10 -1.65 -21.28
CA GLU A 340 11.43 -3.08 -21.34
C GLU A 340 10.52 -3.96 -20.48
N THR A 341 9.87 -3.38 -19.47
CA THR A 341 9.02 -4.08 -18.51
C THR A 341 7.67 -3.38 -18.36
N VAL A 342 6.69 -4.07 -17.80
CA VAL A 342 5.33 -3.49 -17.57
C VAL A 342 5.23 -2.62 -16.31
N THR A 343 6.34 -2.44 -15.61
CA THR A 343 6.52 -1.55 -14.46
C THR A 343 7.65 -0.59 -14.81
N GLU A 344 7.38 0.27 -15.79
CA GLU A 344 8.33 1.21 -16.37
C GLU A 344 8.94 2.14 -15.33
N ASP A 345 8.15 2.46 -14.31
CA ASP A 345 8.45 3.40 -13.25
C ASP A 345 9.59 2.89 -12.37
N ALA A 346 9.39 1.76 -11.71
CA ALA A 346 10.39 1.13 -10.85
C ALA A 346 11.67 0.80 -11.63
N HIS A 347 11.54 0.40 -12.90
CA HIS A 347 12.69 0.14 -13.76
C HIS A 347 13.47 1.43 -14.10
N THR A 348 12.79 2.56 -14.30
CA THR A 348 13.44 3.86 -14.51
C THR A 348 14.25 4.28 -13.29
N ALA A 349 13.69 4.14 -12.07
CA ALA A 349 14.42 4.45 -10.84
C ALA A 349 15.68 3.58 -10.68
N LEU A 350 15.57 2.27 -10.99
CA LEU A 350 16.71 1.36 -10.99
C LEU A 350 17.82 1.83 -11.95
N LYS A 351 17.46 2.24 -13.17
CA LYS A 351 18.41 2.78 -14.15
C LYS A 351 19.09 4.06 -13.66
N LEU A 352 18.34 5.00 -13.09
CA LEU A 352 18.90 6.23 -12.50
C LEU A 352 19.91 5.92 -11.39
N ASN A 353 19.57 5.03 -10.46
CA ASN A 353 20.51 4.66 -9.40
C ASN A 353 21.76 3.94 -9.95
N ARG A 354 21.63 3.13 -11.01
CA ARG A 354 22.77 2.47 -11.67
C ARG A 354 23.68 3.44 -12.41
N ALA A 355 23.13 4.53 -12.94
CA ALA A 355 23.89 5.64 -13.51
C ALA A 355 24.57 6.51 -12.42
N GLY A 356 24.36 6.20 -11.13
CA GLY A 356 25.01 6.90 -10.01
C GLY A 356 24.23 8.13 -9.52
N TYR A 357 23.00 8.32 -9.98
CA TYR A 357 22.11 9.36 -9.50
C TYR A 357 21.43 8.99 -8.18
N ASN A 358 21.07 10.01 -7.41
CA ASN A 358 20.34 9.87 -6.16
C ASN A 358 18.83 9.89 -6.41
N THR A 359 18.11 9.15 -5.57
CA THR A 359 16.65 9.11 -5.49
C THR A 359 16.23 9.45 -4.06
N ALA A 360 15.17 10.23 -3.88
CA ALA A 360 14.72 10.66 -2.55
C ALA A 360 13.23 10.44 -2.36
N TYR A 361 12.84 10.24 -1.10
CA TYR A 361 11.45 10.14 -0.69
C TYR A 361 11.07 11.27 0.28
N LEU A 362 9.88 11.84 0.09
CA LEU A 362 9.31 12.78 1.05
C LEU A 362 7.96 12.23 1.51
N ALA A 363 7.90 11.74 2.74
CA ALA A 363 6.74 11.03 3.32
C ALA A 363 5.55 11.97 3.69
N ILE A 364 5.21 12.90 2.79
CA ILE A 364 4.12 13.85 2.93
C ILE A 364 3.21 13.72 1.70
N PRO A 365 1.95 13.25 1.84
CA PRO A 365 1.05 13.19 0.71
C PRO A 365 0.83 14.57 0.10
N GLN A 366 1.08 14.67 -1.20
CA GLN A 366 0.92 15.92 -1.96
C GLN A 366 0.02 15.75 -3.18
N ALA A 367 -0.50 14.55 -3.42
CA ALA A 367 -1.54 14.29 -4.38
C ALA A 367 -2.38 13.11 -3.89
N ALA A 368 -3.63 13.04 -4.33
CA ALA A 368 -4.55 11.98 -3.95
C ALA A 368 -5.24 11.38 -5.17
N GLY A 369 -5.24 10.05 -5.26
CA GLY A 369 -5.79 9.26 -6.35
C GLY A 369 -7.11 8.57 -6.01
N LEU A 370 -7.68 7.93 -7.03
CA LEU A 370 -8.79 7.00 -6.90
C LEU A 370 -8.24 5.56 -6.77
N ALA A 371 -8.67 4.84 -5.73
CA ALA A 371 -8.44 3.41 -5.61
C ALA A 371 -9.29 2.62 -6.64
N THR A 372 -8.90 1.38 -6.91
CA THR A 372 -9.65 0.49 -7.79
C THR A 372 -11.05 0.20 -7.27
N GLU A 373 -12.08 0.36 -8.10
CA GLU A 373 -13.48 0.25 -7.66
C GLU A 373 -13.96 -1.18 -7.38
N SER A 374 -13.36 -2.19 -8.01
CA SER A 374 -13.74 -3.60 -7.89
C SER A 374 -12.54 -4.50 -7.60
N LEU A 375 -12.80 -5.63 -6.94
CA LEU A 375 -11.82 -6.65 -6.62
C LEU A 375 -11.14 -7.20 -7.86
N SER A 376 -11.89 -7.41 -8.95
CA SER A 376 -11.35 -7.87 -10.24
C SER A 376 -10.27 -6.93 -10.80
N ARG A 377 -10.52 -5.61 -10.75
CA ARG A 377 -9.55 -4.59 -11.20
C ARG A 377 -8.37 -4.50 -10.25
N HIS A 378 -8.61 -4.60 -8.95
CA HIS A 378 -7.55 -4.63 -7.94
C HIS A 378 -6.58 -5.81 -8.17
N ILE A 379 -7.11 -7.04 -8.30
CA ILE A 379 -6.31 -8.23 -8.60
C ILE A 379 -5.53 -8.04 -9.90
N SER A 380 -6.19 -7.56 -10.97
CA SER A 380 -5.54 -7.32 -12.26
C SER A 380 -4.38 -6.33 -12.17
N GLN A 381 -4.52 -5.30 -11.33
CA GLN A 381 -3.46 -4.33 -11.07
C GLN A 381 -2.27 -4.96 -10.36
N ARG A 382 -2.51 -5.77 -9.31
CA ARG A 382 -1.44 -6.44 -8.56
C ARG A 382 -0.73 -7.52 -9.36
N VAL A 383 -1.46 -8.27 -10.19
CA VAL A 383 -0.87 -9.23 -11.13
C VAL A 383 0.10 -8.54 -12.10
N ARG A 384 -0.24 -7.34 -12.59
CA ARG A 384 0.65 -6.56 -13.45
C ARG A 384 1.93 -6.15 -12.73
N TRP A 385 1.80 -5.61 -11.51
CA TRP A 385 2.94 -5.18 -10.70
C TRP A 385 3.86 -6.36 -10.35
N ALA A 386 3.26 -7.47 -9.93
CA ALA A 386 3.98 -8.70 -9.61
C ALA A 386 4.76 -9.23 -10.82
N ARG A 387 4.10 -9.28 -11.99
CA ARG A 387 4.75 -9.66 -13.26
C ARG A 387 5.89 -8.70 -13.62
N GLY A 388 5.68 -7.39 -13.52
CA GLY A 388 6.70 -6.39 -13.88
C GLY A 388 7.93 -6.46 -12.98
N MET A 389 7.75 -6.59 -11.67
CA MET A 389 8.88 -6.75 -10.74
C MET A 389 9.64 -8.05 -10.97
N ALA A 390 8.95 -9.15 -11.26
CA ALA A 390 9.60 -10.41 -11.64
C ALA A 390 10.34 -10.30 -12.99
N GLN A 391 9.82 -9.53 -13.95
CA GLN A 391 10.52 -9.23 -15.20
C GLN A 391 11.82 -8.47 -14.92
N ILE A 392 11.79 -7.38 -14.13
CA ILE A 392 12.99 -6.61 -13.78
C ILE A 392 14.02 -7.51 -13.09
N PHE A 393 13.59 -8.33 -12.13
CA PHE A 393 14.45 -9.29 -11.45
C PHE A 393 15.17 -10.22 -12.42
N ARG A 394 14.46 -10.69 -13.45
CA ARG A 394 14.98 -11.62 -14.44
C ARG A 394 15.84 -10.96 -15.53
N THR A 395 15.51 -9.74 -15.96
CA THR A 395 16.11 -9.08 -17.12
C THR A 395 17.26 -8.15 -16.76
N ASP A 396 17.13 -7.36 -15.68
CA ASP A 396 18.13 -6.36 -15.28
C ASP A 396 18.88 -6.76 -13.99
N ASN A 397 18.24 -7.61 -13.17
CA ASN A 397 18.78 -8.26 -11.98
C ASN A 397 19.58 -7.33 -11.02
N PRO A 398 18.97 -6.86 -9.92
CA PRO A 398 19.63 -5.94 -9.00
C PRO A 398 20.80 -6.57 -8.22
N LEU A 399 20.85 -7.90 -8.08
CA LEU A 399 21.86 -8.56 -7.26
C LEU A 399 23.23 -8.58 -7.91
N PHE A 400 23.31 -8.94 -9.19
CA PHE A 400 24.58 -9.11 -9.91
C PHE A 400 24.85 -7.99 -10.93
N GLY A 401 23.88 -7.11 -11.18
CA GLY A 401 24.04 -5.97 -12.07
C GLY A 401 25.10 -4.97 -11.60
N LYS A 402 25.83 -4.32 -12.52
CA LYS A 402 26.79 -3.25 -12.17
C LYS A 402 26.07 -1.93 -11.83
N GLY A 403 26.71 -1.06 -11.05
CA GLY A 403 26.25 0.31 -10.79
C GLY A 403 25.48 0.54 -9.48
N LEU A 404 25.07 -0.52 -8.77
CA LEU A 404 24.38 -0.40 -7.48
C LEU A 404 25.30 -0.62 -6.27
N LYS A 405 25.08 0.18 -5.23
CA LYS A 405 25.62 -0.03 -3.87
C LYS A 405 24.89 -1.17 -3.18
N LEU A 406 25.52 -1.80 -2.17
CA LEU A 406 24.94 -2.95 -1.46
C LEU A 406 23.53 -2.67 -0.91
N GLY A 407 23.33 -1.53 -0.23
CA GLY A 407 22.00 -1.15 0.29
C GLY A 407 20.93 -1.08 -0.81
N GLN A 408 21.26 -0.46 -1.95
CA GLN A 408 20.37 -0.40 -3.11
C GLN A 408 20.03 -1.81 -3.62
N ARG A 409 21.03 -2.69 -3.76
CA ARG A 409 20.82 -4.08 -4.20
C ARG A 409 19.82 -4.79 -3.31
N LEU A 410 19.97 -4.66 -1.99
CA LEU A 410 19.10 -5.31 -1.01
C LEU A 410 17.67 -4.73 -1.04
N CYS A 411 17.52 -3.41 -1.17
CA CYS A 411 16.20 -2.77 -1.30
C CYS A 411 15.46 -3.21 -2.57
N TYR A 412 16.14 -3.17 -3.73
CA TYR A 412 15.57 -3.63 -5.00
C TYR A 412 15.27 -5.13 -4.97
N LEU A 413 16.16 -5.95 -4.40
CA LEU A 413 15.91 -7.37 -4.21
C LEU A 413 14.66 -7.62 -3.38
N ASN A 414 14.51 -6.93 -2.24
CA ASN A 414 13.36 -7.15 -1.38
C ASN A 414 12.04 -6.78 -2.06
N ALA A 415 12.02 -5.64 -2.77
CA ALA A 415 10.84 -5.22 -3.52
C ALA A 415 10.43 -6.25 -4.59
N MET A 416 11.40 -6.91 -5.23
CA MET A 416 11.14 -7.96 -6.22
C MET A 416 10.71 -9.26 -5.55
N LEU A 417 11.41 -9.69 -4.49
CA LEU A 417 11.09 -10.91 -3.75
C LEU A 417 9.70 -10.84 -3.13
N HIS A 418 9.26 -9.66 -2.65
CA HIS A 418 7.95 -9.47 -2.04
C HIS A 418 6.82 -10.06 -2.90
N PHE A 419 6.86 -9.94 -4.23
CA PHE A 419 5.81 -10.45 -5.11
C PHE A 419 5.79 -11.98 -5.29
N PHE A 420 6.76 -12.70 -4.74
CA PHE A 420 6.82 -14.18 -4.79
C PHE A 420 6.05 -14.86 -3.67
N TYR A 421 5.36 -14.11 -2.79
CA TYR A 421 4.65 -14.69 -1.63
C TYR A 421 3.53 -15.67 -2.03
N GLY A 422 3.04 -15.62 -3.27
CA GLY A 422 1.89 -16.41 -3.71
C GLY A 422 2.06 -17.92 -3.47
N LEU A 423 3.22 -18.48 -3.80
CA LEU A 423 3.50 -19.90 -3.58
C LEU A 423 3.68 -20.23 -2.08
N PRO A 424 4.56 -19.55 -1.31
CA PRO A 424 4.68 -19.73 0.14
C PRO A 424 3.35 -19.60 0.90
N ARG A 425 2.50 -18.64 0.53
CA ARG A 425 1.19 -18.43 1.14
C ARG A 425 0.28 -19.65 0.96
N LEU A 426 0.25 -20.23 -0.24
CA LEU A 426 -0.52 -21.45 -0.50
C LEU A 426 0.04 -22.66 0.27
N VAL A 427 1.37 -22.78 0.38
CA VAL A 427 2.03 -23.82 1.20
C VAL A 427 1.63 -23.69 2.67
N PHE A 428 1.67 -22.49 3.25
CA PHE A 428 1.27 -22.30 4.66
C PHE A 428 -0.22 -22.59 4.92
N LEU A 429 -1.09 -22.30 3.95
CA LEU A 429 -2.52 -22.59 4.05
C LEU A 429 -2.87 -24.07 3.91
N THR A 430 -1.95 -24.91 3.41
CA THR A 430 -2.16 -26.35 3.21
C THR A 430 -1.24 -27.23 4.05
N ALA A 431 -0.20 -26.68 4.68
CA ALA A 431 0.78 -27.42 5.47
C ALA A 431 0.14 -28.35 6.53
N PRO A 432 -0.85 -27.94 7.34
CA PRO A 432 -1.46 -28.85 8.32
C PRO A 432 -2.19 -30.03 7.68
N LEU A 433 -2.67 -29.86 6.45
CA LEU A 433 -3.43 -30.88 5.72
C LEU A 433 -2.54 -32.06 5.32
N ALA A 434 -1.22 -31.85 5.22
CA ALA A 434 -0.26 -32.93 4.98
C ALA A 434 -0.33 -33.98 6.11
N TYR A 435 -0.27 -33.52 7.36
CA TYR A 435 -0.44 -34.39 8.52
C TYR A 435 -1.87 -34.90 8.64
N LEU A 436 -2.87 -34.02 8.52
CA LEU A 436 -4.27 -34.39 8.74
C LEU A 436 -4.72 -35.47 7.75
N PHE A 437 -4.56 -35.29 6.44
CA PHE A 437 -5.06 -36.27 5.47
C PHE A 437 -4.15 -37.47 5.24
N PHE A 438 -2.83 -37.27 5.27
CA PHE A 438 -1.88 -38.30 4.84
C PHE A 438 -1.03 -38.85 5.99
N GLY A 439 -1.17 -38.33 7.21
CA GLY A 439 -0.29 -38.67 8.32
C GLY A 439 1.15 -38.20 8.13
N ALA A 440 1.41 -37.34 7.14
CA ALA A 440 2.76 -36.94 6.76
C ALA A 440 3.41 -36.09 7.85
N GLN A 441 4.59 -36.53 8.32
CA GLN A 441 5.34 -35.87 9.38
C GLN A 441 6.28 -34.80 8.81
N ILE A 442 5.72 -33.61 8.54
CA ILE A 442 6.48 -32.49 7.98
C ILE A 442 7.47 -31.82 8.98
N PHE A 443 7.44 -32.27 10.24
CA PHE A 443 8.41 -31.98 11.29
C PHE A 443 8.82 -33.28 11.96
N HIS A 444 10.10 -33.65 11.87
CA HIS A 444 10.64 -34.75 12.66
C HIS A 444 11.03 -34.26 14.07
N ALA A 445 10.03 -33.90 14.88
CA ALA A 445 10.20 -33.43 16.25
C ALA A 445 8.91 -33.59 17.07
N THR A 446 9.03 -33.62 18.40
CA THR A 446 7.85 -33.64 19.27
C THR A 446 7.08 -32.33 19.17
N GLY A 447 5.74 -32.38 19.28
CA GLY A 447 4.90 -31.19 19.19
C GLY A 447 5.27 -30.06 20.17
N LEU A 448 5.70 -30.42 21.38
CA LEU A 448 6.18 -29.44 22.37
C LEU A 448 7.47 -28.75 21.93
N MET A 449 8.42 -29.49 21.34
CA MET A 449 9.65 -28.91 20.80
C MET A 449 9.36 -27.96 19.64
N ILE A 450 8.43 -28.31 18.74
CA ILE A 450 7.99 -27.41 17.67
C ILE A 450 7.50 -26.09 18.26
N MET A 451 6.63 -26.13 19.27
CA MET A 451 6.13 -24.90 19.90
C MET A 451 7.23 -24.08 20.59
N ALA A 452 8.20 -24.75 21.25
CA ALA A 452 9.29 -24.09 21.96
C ALA A 452 10.25 -23.30 21.05
N TYR A 453 10.29 -23.60 19.75
CA TYR A 453 11.10 -22.86 18.76
C TYR A 453 10.25 -21.99 17.83
N ALA A 454 9.10 -22.48 17.36
CA ALA A 454 8.25 -21.74 16.40
C ALA A 454 7.51 -20.56 17.04
N LEU A 455 6.90 -20.73 18.22
CA LEU A 455 6.12 -19.65 18.84
C LEU A 455 6.98 -18.43 19.21
N PRO A 456 8.19 -18.59 19.79
CA PRO A 456 9.06 -17.45 20.05
C PRO A 456 9.40 -16.67 18.79
N HIS A 457 9.71 -17.35 17.69
CA HIS A 457 9.93 -16.71 16.39
C HIS A 457 8.70 -15.90 15.95
N ILE A 458 7.53 -16.53 15.90
CA ILE A 458 6.28 -15.90 15.47
C ILE A 458 5.95 -14.68 16.34
N PHE A 459 6.04 -14.81 17.67
CA PHE A 459 5.69 -13.73 18.59
C PHE A 459 6.68 -12.58 18.53
N HIS A 460 7.99 -12.84 18.45
CA HIS A 460 8.97 -11.77 18.30
C HIS A 460 8.81 -11.06 16.95
N ALA A 461 8.59 -11.79 15.86
CA ALA A 461 8.39 -11.21 14.54
C ALA A 461 7.13 -10.33 14.51
N ALA A 462 6.00 -10.84 15.02
CA ALA A 462 4.74 -10.11 15.10
C ALA A 462 4.85 -8.87 16.00
N LEU A 463 5.46 -8.99 17.18
CA LEU A 463 5.63 -7.88 18.12
C LEU A 463 6.51 -6.77 17.53
N THR A 464 7.64 -7.15 16.94
CA THR A 464 8.60 -6.21 16.36
C THR A 464 7.99 -5.50 15.15
N ASN A 465 7.31 -6.25 14.27
CA ASN A 465 6.60 -5.66 13.15
C ASN A 465 5.52 -4.70 13.65
N SER A 466 4.63 -5.12 14.55
CA SER A 466 3.59 -4.24 15.12
C SER A 466 4.17 -2.94 15.71
N ALA A 467 5.30 -3.01 16.42
CA ALA A 467 5.97 -1.83 16.96
C ALA A 467 6.54 -0.88 15.89
N ILE A 468 7.03 -1.40 14.77
CA ILE A 468 7.65 -0.61 13.68
C ILE A 468 6.59 -0.10 12.69
N GLN A 469 5.68 -0.98 12.28
CA GLN A 469 4.76 -0.77 11.16
C GLN A 469 3.31 -0.50 11.58
N GLY A 470 2.97 -0.61 12.87
CA GLY A 470 1.60 -0.60 13.37
C GLY A 470 0.76 0.64 13.04
N ARG A 471 1.42 1.75 12.69
CA ARG A 471 0.77 2.99 12.19
C ARG A 471 0.20 2.83 10.77
N PHE A 472 0.78 1.97 9.96
CA PHE A 472 0.50 1.81 8.53
C PHE A 472 0.05 0.39 8.15
N ARG A 473 0.16 -0.58 9.07
CA ARG A 473 -0.30 -1.95 8.87
C ARG A 473 -0.71 -2.59 10.17
N HIS A 474 -1.97 -3.00 10.25
CA HIS A 474 -2.46 -3.82 11.36
C HIS A 474 -2.05 -5.28 11.20
N SER A 475 -1.84 -5.96 12.34
CA SER A 475 -1.47 -7.38 12.38
C SER A 475 -2.56 -8.26 11.74
N PHE A 476 -2.19 -9.43 11.19
CA PHE A 476 -3.09 -10.41 10.54
C PHE A 476 -3.76 -9.97 9.23
N TRP A 477 -3.81 -8.67 8.94
CA TRP A 477 -4.39 -8.15 7.72
C TRP A 477 -3.56 -8.50 6.48
N ASN A 478 -2.23 -8.50 6.61
CA ASN A 478 -1.34 -8.85 5.51
C ASN A 478 -1.64 -10.26 4.98
N GLU A 479 -1.93 -11.20 5.87
CA GLU A 479 -2.30 -12.57 5.54
C GLU A 479 -3.62 -12.65 4.78
N VAL A 480 -4.58 -11.77 5.07
CA VAL A 480 -5.84 -11.67 4.30
C VAL A 480 -5.58 -11.12 2.89
N TYR A 481 -4.83 -10.02 2.77
CA TYR A 481 -4.47 -9.43 1.48
C TYR A 481 -3.72 -10.43 0.59
N GLU A 482 -2.68 -11.06 1.15
CA GLU A 482 -1.87 -12.04 0.43
C GLU A 482 -2.69 -13.28 0.05
N THR A 483 -3.60 -13.76 0.90
CA THR A 483 -4.43 -14.94 0.59
C THR A 483 -5.35 -14.68 -0.60
N VAL A 484 -5.96 -13.50 -0.69
CA VAL A 484 -6.82 -13.12 -1.83
C VAL A 484 -6.01 -13.07 -3.13
N LEU A 485 -4.76 -12.61 -3.08
CA LEU A 485 -3.92 -12.39 -4.25
C LEU A 485 -3.08 -13.61 -4.66
N ALA A 486 -2.73 -14.49 -3.72
CA ALA A 486 -1.72 -15.55 -3.86
C ALA A 486 -1.93 -16.42 -5.10
N TRP A 487 -3.16 -16.92 -5.29
CA TRP A 487 -3.51 -17.77 -6.43
C TRP A 487 -3.31 -17.06 -7.78
N TYR A 488 -3.66 -15.77 -7.84
CA TYR A 488 -3.65 -15.00 -9.08
C TYR A 488 -2.26 -14.51 -9.48
N ILE A 489 -1.40 -14.18 -8.51
CA ILE A 489 -0.05 -13.66 -8.79
C ILE A 489 0.97 -14.78 -9.02
N MET A 490 0.79 -15.95 -8.41
CA MET A 490 1.77 -17.04 -8.44
C MET A 490 2.15 -17.44 -9.87
N GLY A 491 1.15 -17.75 -10.72
CA GLY A 491 1.38 -18.16 -12.11
C GLY A 491 2.13 -17.10 -12.94
N PRO A 492 1.64 -15.85 -13.01
CA PRO A 492 2.30 -14.76 -13.73
C PRO A 492 3.74 -14.48 -13.28
N VAL A 493 4.02 -14.52 -11.98
CA VAL A 493 5.36 -14.28 -11.42
C VAL A 493 6.33 -15.40 -11.79
N LEU A 494 5.92 -16.66 -11.61
CA LEU A 494 6.74 -17.82 -12.01
C LEU A 494 6.98 -17.84 -13.52
N MET A 495 5.97 -17.50 -14.32
CA MET A 495 6.12 -17.43 -15.77
C MET A 495 7.07 -16.32 -16.21
N ALA A 496 7.06 -15.16 -15.53
CA ALA A 496 7.98 -14.06 -15.83
C ALA A 496 9.45 -14.44 -15.58
N LEU A 497 9.74 -15.33 -14.63
CA LEU A 497 11.11 -15.86 -14.44
C LEU A 497 11.58 -16.72 -15.62
N VAL A 498 10.69 -17.52 -16.19
CA VAL A 498 11.02 -18.47 -17.27
C VAL A 498 11.00 -17.78 -18.64
N LYS A 499 9.93 -17.03 -18.94
CA LYS A 499 9.75 -16.28 -20.18
C LYS A 499 9.27 -14.85 -19.87
N PRO A 500 10.18 -13.90 -19.58
CA PRO A 500 9.80 -12.56 -19.14
C PRO A 500 8.99 -11.78 -20.19
N LYS A 501 9.14 -12.08 -21.48
CA LYS A 501 8.38 -11.43 -22.57
C LYS A 501 7.00 -12.05 -22.82
N PHE A 502 6.60 -13.08 -22.06
CA PHE A 502 5.36 -13.80 -22.29
C PHE A 502 4.15 -13.10 -21.65
N GLY A 503 3.08 -12.96 -22.44
CA GLY A 503 1.80 -12.38 -22.03
C GLY A 503 1.60 -10.93 -22.51
N GLY A 504 0.36 -10.62 -22.92
CA GLY A 504 -0.03 -9.28 -23.34
C GLY A 504 -0.26 -8.30 -22.19
N PHE A 505 -0.49 -7.04 -22.54
CA PHE A 505 -0.98 -6.01 -21.63
C PHE A 505 -2.28 -5.44 -22.19
N ASN A 506 -3.37 -5.61 -21.44
CA ASN A 506 -4.61 -4.88 -21.69
C ASN A 506 -4.71 -3.76 -20.66
N VAL A 507 -5.03 -2.55 -21.12
CA VAL A 507 -5.23 -1.40 -20.24
C VAL A 507 -6.38 -1.73 -19.29
N THR A 508 -6.12 -1.62 -17.99
CA THR A 508 -7.15 -1.82 -16.98
C THR A 508 -8.14 -0.65 -17.09
N SER A 509 -9.42 -0.92 -17.35
CA SER A 509 -10.42 0.15 -17.38
C SER A 509 -10.54 0.80 -16.01
N LYS A 510 -10.33 2.12 -15.96
CA LYS A 510 -10.65 2.95 -14.79
C LYS A 510 -12.07 3.49 -14.96
N GLY A 511 -12.91 3.37 -13.94
CA GLY A 511 -14.30 3.83 -13.96
C GLY A 511 -15.33 2.71 -14.08
N GLY A 512 -16.43 2.85 -13.32
CA GLY A 512 -17.60 1.98 -13.32
C GLY A 512 -18.28 1.89 -11.95
N ILE A 513 -19.61 1.88 -11.93
CA ILE A 513 -20.38 1.83 -10.69
C ILE A 513 -20.85 0.39 -10.45
N ILE A 514 -20.68 -0.12 -9.22
CA ILE A 514 -21.31 -1.36 -8.80
C ILE A 514 -22.74 -1.04 -8.37
N ASP A 515 -23.69 -1.23 -9.29
CA ASP A 515 -25.09 -0.85 -9.08
C ASP A 515 -25.83 -1.72 -8.07
N GLN A 516 -25.39 -2.98 -7.90
CA GLN A 516 -26.01 -3.96 -7.01
C GLN A 516 -24.94 -4.74 -6.24
N THR A 517 -25.25 -5.11 -5.01
CA THR A 517 -24.40 -6.00 -4.21
C THR A 517 -24.46 -7.41 -4.80
N PHE A 518 -23.31 -8.03 -5.08
CA PHE A 518 -23.24 -9.40 -5.59
C PHE A 518 -22.03 -10.15 -5.03
N PHE A 519 -22.08 -11.47 -5.10
CA PHE A 519 -20.97 -12.34 -4.72
C PHE A 519 -20.23 -12.81 -5.97
N ASP A 520 -18.94 -12.48 -6.11
CA ASP A 520 -18.15 -12.89 -7.28
C ASP A 520 -17.66 -14.34 -7.12
N TRP A 521 -18.48 -15.29 -7.57
CA TRP A 521 -18.16 -16.73 -7.53
C TRP A 521 -16.90 -17.11 -8.30
N LYS A 522 -16.61 -16.42 -9.41
CA LYS A 522 -15.48 -16.75 -10.28
C LYS A 522 -14.17 -16.35 -9.63
N LEU A 523 -14.12 -15.15 -9.05
CA LEU A 523 -13.01 -14.74 -8.22
C LEU A 523 -12.96 -15.57 -6.93
N ALA A 524 -14.11 -15.98 -6.41
CA ALA A 524 -14.16 -16.72 -5.15
C ALA A 524 -13.68 -18.15 -5.15
N ARG A 525 -13.60 -18.76 -6.32
CA ARG A 525 -13.31 -20.17 -6.45
C ARG A 525 -12.02 -20.63 -5.73
N PRO A 526 -10.85 -19.99 -5.87
CA PRO A 526 -9.63 -20.50 -5.26
C PRO A 526 -9.68 -20.52 -3.74
N TYR A 527 -10.17 -19.44 -3.12
CA TYR A 527 -10.26 -19.35 -1.66
C TYR A 527 -11.45 -20.13 -1.09
N ILE A 528 -12.54 -20.35 -1.84
CA ILE A 528 -13.59 -21.32 -1.48
C ILE A 528 -13.02 -22.74 -1.46
N VAL A 529 -12.21 -23.12 -2.46
CA VAL A 529 -11.55 -24.44 -2.48
C VAL A 529 -10.61 -24.58 -1.28
N LEU A 530 -9.77 -23.58 -1.00
CA LEU A 530 -8.87 -23.60 0.17
C LEU A 530 -9.65 -23.70 1.49
N LEU A 531 -10.76 -22.97 1.62
CA LEU A 531 -11.65 -23.05 2.78
C LEU A 531 -12.25 -24.46 2.93
N ALA A 532 -12.75 -25.05 1.84
CA ALA A 532 -13.37 -26.37 1.83
C ALA A 532 -12.38 -27.48 2.21
N ILE A 533 -11.15 -27.46 1.67
CA ILE A 533 -10.14 -28.47 2.01
C ILE A 533 -9.65 -28.33 3.46
N ASN A 534 -9.54 -27.11 3.98
CA ASN A 534 -9.20 -26.90 5.39
C ASN A 534 -10.33 -27.35 6.31
N LEU A 535 -11.59 -27.13 5.91
CA LEU A 535 -12.74 -27.60 6.66
C LEU A 535 -12.80 -29.13 6.69
N ALA A 536 -12.57 -29.78 5.55
CA ALA A 536 -12.46 -31.24 5.47
C ALA A 536 -11.32 -31.79 6.33
N GLY A 537 -10.14 -31.14 6.31
CA GLY A 537 -9.00 -31.50 7.15
C GLY A 537 -9.32 -31.37 8.63
N MET A 538 -9.98 -30.29 9.04
CA MET A 538 -10.42 -30.07 10.41
C MET A 538 -11.40 -31.16 10.88
N ILE A 539 -12.39 -31.51 10.05
CA ILE A 539 -13.34 -32.59 10.34
C ILE A 539 -12.59 -33.92 10.53
N PHE A 540 -11.68 -34.24 9.62
CA PHE A 540 -10.90 -35.47 9.70
C PHE A 540 -10.02 -35.53 10.96
N GLY A 541 -9.41 -34.40 11.36
CA GLY A 541 -8.65 -34.30 12.60
C GLY A 541 -9.51 -34.49 13.85
N PHE A 542 -10.74 -33.98 13.88
CA PHE A 542 -11.67 -34.24 14.99
C PHE A 542 -12.11 -35.71 15.05
N VAL A 543 -12.30 -36.36 13.90
CA VAL A 543 -12.59 -37.80 13.85
C VAL A 543 -11.40 -38.60 14.40
N GLN A 544 -10.17 -38.27 14.03
CA GLN A 544 -8.97 -38.92 14.59
C GLN A 544 -8.84 -38.75 16.10
N LEU A 545 -9.20 -37.58 16.64
CA LEU A 545 -9.24 -37.36 18.09
C LEU A 545 -10.28 -38.26 18.77
N ALA A 546 -11.46 -38.40 18.16
CA ALA A 546 -12.56 -39.19 18.72
C ALA A 546 -12.29 -40.70 18.66
N VAL A 547 -11.64 -41.18 17.61
CA VAL A 547 -11.30 -42.60 17.43
C VAL A 547 -10.14 -43.03 18.35
N GLY A 548 -9.35 -42.08 18.87
CA GLY A 548 -8.23 -42.34 19.76
C GLY A 548 -6.98 -42.78 18.98
N SER A 549 -6.14 -41.82 18.61
CA SER A 549 -4.80 -42.09 18.10
C SER A 549 -3.80 -42.14 19.26
N GLU A 550 -3.23 -43.32 19.52
CA GLU A 550 -2.20 -43.48 20.55
C GLU A 550 -0.95 -42.66 20.19
N GLY A 551 -0.47 -41.82 21.13
CA GLY A 551 0.83 -41.15 21.06
C GLY A 551 0.92 -39.83 20.28
N ALA A 552 -0.08 -39.44 19.48
CA ALA A 552 0.04 -38.30 18.56
C ALA A 552 -0.89 -37.10 18.86
N VAL A 553 -1.57 -37.09 20.01
CA VAL A 553 -2.60 -36.08 20.36
C VAL A 553 -2.07 -34.64 20.30
N VAL A 554 -0.87 -34.37 20.81
CA VAL A 554 -0.30 -33.00 20.82
C VAL A 554 -0.04 -32.50 19.40
N THR A 555 0.54 -33.34 18.54
CA THR A 555 0.80 -32.99 17.12
C THR A 555 -0.50 -32.76 16.36
N LEU A 556 -1.51 -33.58 16.62
CA LEU A 556 -2.85 -33.42 16.04
C LEU A 556 -3.50 -32.09 16.47
N LEU A 557 -3.41 -31.74 17.77
CA LEU A 557 -3.92 -30.46 18.28
C LEU A 557 -3.23 -29.25 17.66
N ILE A 558 -1.91 -29.29 17.48
CA ILE A 558 -1.16 -28.19 16.83
C ILE A 558 -1.66 -27.97 15.39
N ASN A 559 -1.80 -29.04 14.62
CA ASN A 559 -2.32 -28.96 13.25
C ASN A 559 -3.77 -28.48 13.21
N LEU A 560 -4.61 -28.89 14.16
CA LEU A 560 -5.98 -28.39 14.28
C LEU A 560 -6.02 -26.89 14.59
N VAL A 561 -5.22 -26.41 15.54
CA VAL A 561 -5.13 -24.98 15.87
C VAL A 561 -4.69 -24.16 14.64
N TRP A 562 -3.68 -24.63 13.91
CA TRP A 562 -3.25 -23.95 12.68
C TRP A 562 -4.31 -24.00 11.58
N THR A 563 -5.05 -25.09 11.48
CA THR A 563 -6.19 -25.21 10.56
C THR A 563 -7.32 -24.24 10.93
N VAL A 564 -7.60 -24.02 12.21
CA VAL A 564 -8.55 -22.97 12.65
C VAL A 564 -8.08 -21.59 12.21
N TYR A 565 -6.79 -21.28 12.38
CA TYR A 565 -6.22 -20.03 11.88
C TYR A 565 -6.38 -19.90 10.35
N ASN A 566 -6.08 -20.94 9.59
CA ASN A 566 -6.27 -20.96 8.13
C ASN A 566 -7.74 -20.78 7.74
N LEU A 567 -8.69 -21.37 8.47
CA LEU A 567 -10.12 -21.18 8.25
C LEU A 567 -10.55 -19.73 8.48
N ILE A 568 -10.00 -19.06 9.50
CA ILE A 568 -10.28 -17.63 9.75
C ILE A 568 -9.81 -16.78 8.57
N ILE A 569 -8.56 -16.96 8.13
CA ILE A 569 -7.97 -16.17 7.04
C ILE A 569 -8.67 -16.43 5.70
N THR A 570 -8.90 -17.69 5.35
CA THR A 570 -9.60 -18.05 4.10
C THR A 570 -11.05 -17.60 4.11
N SER A 571 -11.74 -17.65 5.26
CA SER A 571 -13.09 -17.09 5.37
C SER A 571 -13.10 -15.56 5.24
N ALA A 572 -12.09 -14.87 5.78
CA ALA A 572 -11.94 -13.42 5.58
C ALA A 572 -11.67 -13.08 4.11
N ALA A 573 -10.85 -13.87 3.41
CA ALA A 573 -10.65 -13.74 1.96
C ALA A 573 -11.94 -13.95 1.16
N VAL A 574 -12.79 -14.92 1.55
CA VAL A 574 -14.13 -15.10 0.97
C VAL A 574 -15.02 -13.87 1.19
N ALA A 575 -14.93 -13.22 2.35
CA ALA A 575 -15.72 -12.02 2.64
C ALA A 575 -15.43 -10.87 1.65
N VAL A 576 -14.16 -10.70 1.25
CA VAL A 576 -13.73 -9.66 0.30
C VAL A 576 -14.39 -9.83 -1.07
N ALA A 577 -14.77 -11.05 -1.45
CA ALA A 577 -15.45 -11.36 -2.72
C ALA A 577 -16.90 -10.88 -2.81
N SER A 578 -17.46 -10.43 -1.68
CA SER A 578 -18.80 -9.89 -1.59
C SER A 578 -18.77 -8.40 -1.96
N GLU A 579 -18.93 -8.10 -3.25
CA GLU A 579 -18.91 -6.72 -3.77
C GLU A 579 -20.10 -5.94 -3.24
N THR A 580 -19.85 -4.88 -2.49
CA THR A 580 -20.91 -4.01 -1.96
C THR A 580 -21.31 -2.96 -2.99
N ARG A 581 -22.62 -2.70 -3.08
CA ARG A 581 -23.19 -1.63 -3.90
C ARG A 581 -22.54 -0.29 -3.62
N GLN A 582 -22.13 0.40 -4.69
CA GLN A 582 -21.63 1.76 -4.63
C GLN A 582 -22.77 2.74 -4.92
N VAL A 583 -23.28 3.40 -3.88
CA VAL A 583 -24.42 4.33 -4.00
C VAL A 583 -24.02 5.66 -4.63
N ARG A 584 -22.75 6.08 -4.48
CA ARG A 584 -22.25 7.39 -4.95
C ARG A 584 -21.29 7.20 -6.11
N SER A 585 -21.53 7.95 -7.19
CA SER A 585 -20.66 7.99 -8.37
C SER A 585 -19.32 8.69 -8.11
N GLU A 586 -19.27 9.62 -7.16
CA GLU A 586 -18.04 10.32 -6.76
C GLU A 586 -17.71 10.12 -5.27
N PRO A 587 -16.46 9.78 -4.93
CA PRO A 587 -15.98 9.79 -3.56
C PRO A 587 -16.06 11.19 -2.95
N ARG A 588 -16.34 11.25 -1.64
CA ARG A 588 -16.34 12.50 -0.88
C ARG A 588 -15.12 12.58 0.05
N VAL A 589 -14.52 13.75 0.13
CA VAL A 589 -13.39 14.07 1.00
C VAL A 589 -13.92 14.74 2.26
N ALA A 590 -13.54 14.24 3.43
CA ALA A 590 -13.93 14.90 4.68
C ALA A 590 -13.01 16.10 4.92
N ALA A 591 -13.59 17.26 5.19
CA ALA A 591 -12.84 18.46 5.53
C ALA A 591 -13.72 19.43 6.30
N VAL A 592 -13.12 20.09 7.29
CA VAL A 592 -13.77 21.13 8.10
C VAL A 592 -13.25 22.49 7.65
N MET A 593 -14.12 23.25 6.99
CA MET A 593 -13.79 24.55 6.41
C MET A 593 -14.94 25.51 6.66
N PRO A 594 -14.69 26.80 6.97
CA PRO A 594 -15.74 27.80 7.02
C PRO A 594 -16.42 27.95 5.65
N ALA A 595 -17.75 28.00 5.66
CA ALA A 595 -18.56 28.26 4.48
C ALA A 595 -19.74 29.18 4.84
N LEU A 596 -20.06 30.12 3.96
CA LEU A 596 -21.27 30.94 4.10
C LEU A 596 -22.32 30.47 3.10
N MET A 597 -23.55 30.30 3.56
CA MET A 597 -24.70 29.98 2.73
C MET A 597 -25.60 31.20 2.61
N THR A 598 -25.76 31.72 1.40
CA THR A 598 -26.71 32.80 1.11
C THR A 598 -28.01 32.20 0.57
N LEU A 599 -29.12 32.50 1.22
CA LEU A 599 -30.46 32.08 0.82
C LEU A 599 -31.05 33.03 -0.24
N PRO A 600 -32.14 32.65 -0.93
CA PRO A 600 -32.76 33.50 -1.96
C PRO A 600 -33.29 34.84 -1.44
N ASP A 601 -33.58 34.94 -0.14
CA ASP A 601 -34.00 36.18 0.53
C ASP A 601 -32.83 37.09 0.90
N GLY A 602 -31.60 36.71 0.57
CA GLY A 602 -30.37 37.44 0.89
C GLY A 602 -29.82 37.20 2.29
N SER A 603 -30.51 36.40 3.12
CA SER A 603 -29.99 36.03 4.43
C SER A 603 -28.75 35.14 4.31
N VAL A 604 -27.80 35.33 5.22
CA VAL A 604 -26.54 34.59 5.25
C VAL A 604 -26.48 33.75 6.50
N ILE A 605 -26.24 32.45 6.30
CA ILE A 605 -26.08 31.48 7.37
C ILE A 605 -24.61 31.02 7.36
N GLU A 606 -23.93 31.17 8.48
CA GLU A 606 -22.60 30.61 8.67
C GLU A 606 -22.69 29.11 8.92
N GLY A 607 -21.82 28.34 8.29
CA GLY A 607 -21.71 26.90 8.50
C GLY A 607 -20.28 26.41 8.35
N VAL A 608 -20.09 25.13 8.64
CA VAL A 608 -18.82 24.45 8.42
C VAL A 608 -19.01 23.24 7.52
N THR A 609 -18.07 23.03 6.60
CA THR A 609 -18.07 21.82 5.77
C THR A 609 -17.84 20.58 6.64
N GLN A 610 -18.49 19.49 6.26
CA GLN A 610 -18.22 18.15 6.76
C GLN A 610 -17.46 17.34 5.72
N ASP A 611 -17.92 17.41 4.48
CA ASP A 611 -17.32 16.76 3.33
C ASP A 611 -17.57 17.54 2.03
N PHE A 612 -16.80 17.24 0.98
CA PHE A 612 -17.00 17.79 -0.36
C PHE A 612 -16.70 16.76 -1.46
N SER A 613 -17.25 16.98 -2.65
CA SER A 613 -16.87 16.33 -3.91
C SER A 613 -16.92 17.34 -5.05
N GLN A 614 -16.71 16.90 -6.31
CA GLN A 614 -16.83 17.80 -7.46
C GLN A 614 -18.29 18.26 -7.67
N LYS A 615 -19.26 17.40 -7.30
CA LYS A 615 -20.70 17.63 -7.51
C LYS A 615 -21.47 18.13 -6.30
N GLY A 616 -20.88 18.19 -5.11
CA GLY A 616 -21.62 18.66 -3.94
C GLY A 616 -20.80 18.78 -2.66
N MET A 617 -21.49 19.13 -1.58
CA MET A 617 -20.88 19.38 -0.27
C MET A 617 -21.81 18.93 0.85
N GLY A 618 -21.24 18.54 1.98
CA GLY A 618 -21.94 18.39 3.25
C GLY A 618 -21.62 19.58 4.14
N LEU A 619 -22.64 20.19 4.73
CA LEU A 619 -22.52 21.32 5.66
C LEU A 619 -23.16 20.98 7.00
N ARG A 620 -22.55 21.46 8.07
CA ARG A 620 -23.13 21.50 9.41
C ARG A 620 -23.46 22.95 9.76
N LEU A 621 -24.72 23.18 10.09
CA LEU A 621 -25.25 24.47 10.51
C LEU A 621 -25.25 24.60 12.05
N PRO A 622 -25.37 25.85 12.58
CA PRO A 622 -25.63 26.11 13.98
C PRO A 622 -26.93 25.46 14.47
N GLU A 623 -27.00 25.20 15.78
CA GLU A 623 -28.21 24.62 16.38
C GLU A 623 -29.43 25.53 16.16
N GLY A 624 -30.59 24.92 15.90
CA GLY A 624 -31.84 25.64 15.66
C GLY A 624 -32.05 26.16 14.23
N VAL A 625 -31.03 26.13 13.37
CA VAL A 625 -31.15 26.55 11.96
C VAL A 625 -31.48 25.35 11.06
N SER A 626 -32.54 25.49 10.25
CA SER A 626 -32.94 24.48 9.27
C SER A 626 -33.30 25.14 7.96
N VAL A 627 -32.79 24.58 6.86
CA VAL A 627 -33.10 25.02 5.50
C VAL A 627 -33.88 23.89 4.81
N PRO A 628 -35.01 24.18 4.13
CA PRO A 628 -35.82 23.16 3.50
C PRO A 628 -35.09 22.50 2.32
N GLN A 629 -35.37 21.21 2.12
CA GLN A 629 -34.91 20.49 0.92
C GLN A 629 -35.50 21.13 -0.34
N GLY A 630 -34.71 21.21 -1.41
CA GLY A 630 -35.08 21.83 -2.69
C GLY A 630 -34.77 23.32 -2.78
N ALA A 631 -34.38 23.98 -1.67
CA ALA A 631 -33.98 25.38 -1.70
C ALA A 631 -32.72 25.59 -2.57
N ARG A 632 -32.75 26.62 -3.42
CA ARG A 632 -31.56 27.09 -4.15
C ARG A 632 -30.78 28.04 -3.26
N VAL A 633 -29.48 27.84 -3.17
CA VAL A 633 -28.59 28.58 -2.29
C VAL A 633 -27.30 28.93 -3.01
N GLN A 634 -26.58 29.92 -2.49
CA GLN A 634 -25.22 30.22 -2.93
C GLN A 634 -24.24 29.91 -1.79
N ILE A 635 -23.25 29.06 -2.07
CA ILE A 635 -22.20 28.70 -1.12
C ILE A 635 -20.97 29.54 -1.41
N SER A 636 -20.50 30.28 -0.40
CA SER A 636 -19.25 31.02 -0.46
C SER A 636 -18.17 30.29 0.33
N LEU A 637 -17.04 30.02 -0.34
CA LEU A 637 -15.82 29.51 0.26
C LEU A 637 -14.72 30.55 0.18
N PHE A 638 -13.76 30.51 1.11
CA PHE A 638 -12.79 31.59 1.32
C PHE A 638 -11.35 31.11 1.18
N ARG A 639 -10.50 31.96 0.59
CA ARG A 639 -9.04 31.87 0.63
C ARG A 639 -8.44 33.26 0.76
N ASN A 640 -7.69 33.50 1.84
CA ASN A 640 -7.01 34.78 2.11
C ASN A 640 -7.94 35.98 1.84
N ASP A 641 -9.12 35.97 2.47
CA ASP A 641 -10.18 36.99 2.39
C ASP A 641 -10.92 37.14 1.05
N GLN A 642 -10.58 36.34 0.03
CA GLN A 642 -11.33 36.27 -1.21
C GLN A 642 -12.41 35.19 -1.14
N ALA A 643 -13.66 35.59 -1.35
CA ALA A 643 -14.81 34.69 -1.46
C ALA A 643 -15.02 34.23 -2.91
N SER A 644 -15.25 32.93 -3.10
CA SER A 644 -15.77 32.37 -4.35
C SER A 644 -17.13 31.77 -4.13
N VAL A 645 -18.07 32.06 -5.04
CA VAL A 645 -19.49 31.74 -4.90
C VAL A 645 -19.89 30.60 -5.84
N PHE A 646 -20.57 29.61 -5.29
CA PHE A 646 -21.01 28.39 -5.97
C PHE A 646 -22.52 28.21 -5.82
N PRO A 647 -23.29 28.25 -6.93
CA PRO A 647 -24.73 27.96 -6.89
C PRO A 647 -24.97 26.48 -6.59
N ALA A 648 -25.94 26.19 -5.72
CA ALA A 648 -26.27 24.84 -5.29
C ALA A 648 -27.75 24.68 -4.89
N ILE A 649 -28.20 23.43 -4.82
CA ILE A 649 -29.53 23.03 -4.36
C ILE A 649 -29.39 22.13 -3.13
N ILE A 650 -30.21 22.36 -2.10
CA ILE A 650 -30.29 21.48 -0.93
C ILE A 650 -30.97 20.17 -1.32
N VAL A 651 -30.24 19.05 -1.26
CA VAL A 651 -30.74 17.70 -1.56
C VAL A 651 -31.05 16.89 -0.30
N PHE A 652 -30.52 17.31 0.85
CA PHE A 652 -30.73 16.65 2.13
C PHE A 652 -30.71 17.67 3.26
N SER A 653 -31.61 17.55 4.23
CA SER A 653 -31.66 18.39 5.43
C SER A 653 -32.16 17.59 6.63
N ARG A 654 -31.32 17.40 7.65
CA ARG A 654 -31.70 16.69 8.88
C ARG A 654 -30.82 17.09 10.06
N GLY A 655 -31.42 17.60 11.14
CA GLY A 655 -30.74 17.82 12.43
C GLY A 655 -29.50 18.72 12.33
N GLY A 656 -29.59 19.82 11.57
CA GLY A 656 -28.46 20.75 11.34
C GLY A 656 -27.44 20.27 10.30
N LEU A 657 -27.60 19.06 9.74
CA LEU A 657 -26.79 18.58 8.62
C LEU A 657 -27.52 18.84 7.30
N LEU A 658 -26.81 19.49 6.38
CA LEU A 658 -27.26 19.75 5.02
C LEU A 658 -26.38 19.01 4.02
N GLY A 659 -27.02 18.39 3.03
CA GLY A 659 -26.35 17.94 1.81
C GLY A 659 -26.77 18.84 0.67
N LEU A 660 -25.80 19.40 -0.04
CA LEU A 660 -26.02 20.24 -1.21
C LEU A 660 -25.38 19.63 -2.45
N GLN A 661 -26.03 19.87 -3.59
CA GLN A 661 -25.55 19.52 -4.92
C GLN A 661 -25.31 20.81 -5.70
N PHE A 662 -24.14 20.96 -6.31
CA PHE A 662 -23.85 22.13 -7.13
C PHE A 662 -24.71 22.14 -8.39
N ASP A 663 -25.13 23.33 -8.81
CA ASP A 663 -25.70 23.53 -10.14
C ASP A 663 -24.62 23.38 -11.23
N HIS A 664 -24.97 23.62 -12.49
CA HIS A 664 -23.99 23.63 -13.58
C HIS A 664 -22.96 24.75 -13.37
N LEU A 665 -21.80 24.40 -12.84
CA LEU A 665 -20.68 25.31 -12.61
C LEU A 665 -19.97 25.63 -13.92
N SER A 666 -19.63 26.91 -14.12
CA SER A 666 -18.72 27.33 -15.20
C SER A 666 -17.30 26.75 -15.02
N LEU A 667 -16.49 26.70 -16.08
CA LEU A 667 -15.09 26.22 -15.97
C LEU A 667 -14.28 26.98 -14.91
N ARG A 668 -14.49 28.30 -14.81
CA ARG A 668 -13.86 29.14 -13.78
C ARG A 668 -14.29 28.73 -12.37
N GLN A 669 -15.59 28.51 -12.14
CA GLN A 669 -16.08 28.03 -10.85
C GLN A 669 -15.57 26.63 -10.53
N GLN A 670 -15.52 25.71 -11.50
CA GLN A 670 -14.95 24.38 -11.27
C GLN A 670 -13.47 24.49 -10.85
N SER A 671 -12.67 25.30 -11.56
CA SER A 671 -11.27 25.54 -11.20
C SER A 671 -11.11 26.15 -9.79
N GLU A 672 -11.93 27.14 -9.43
CA GLU A 672 -11.86 27.75 -8.09
C GLU A 672 -12.34 26.78 -6.99
N LEU A 673 -13.36 25.95 -7.25
CA LEU A 673 -13.79 24.91 -6.32
C LEU A 673 -12.64 23.95 -6.03
N VAL A 674 -11.95 23.46 -7.06
CA VAL A 674 -10.78 22.57 -6.92
C VAL A 674 -9.67 23.26 -6.12
N ARG A 675 -9.38 24.52 -6.44
CA ARG A 675 -8.35 25.34 -5.77
C ARG A 675 -8.62 25.56 -4.28
N LEU A 676 -9.89 25.67 -3.89
CA LEU A 676 -10.33 25.90 -2.51
C LEU A 676 -10.51 24.60 -1.70
N THR A 677 -10.57 23.44 -2.37
CA THR A 677 -10.89 22.17 -1.73
C THR A 677 -9.79 21.12 -1.93
N PHE A 678 -9.78 20.43 -3.08
CA PHE A 678 -8.84 19.35 -3.39
C PHE A 678 -7.38 19.78 -3.41
N SER A 679 -7.09 21.03 -3.82
CA SER A 679 -5.71 21.50 -3.98
C SER A 679 -5.13 22.21 -2.76
N ARG A 680 -5.79 22.23 -1.59
CA ARG A 680 -5.17 22.82 -0.39
C ARG A 680 -3.95 22.00 0.03
N ALA A 681 -2.96 22.66 0.62
CA ALA A 681 -1.70 22.02 1.02
C ALA A 681 -1.88 20.97 2.12
N ASP A 682 -2.91 21.12 2.94
CA ASP A 682 -3.20 20.30 4.13
C ASP A 682 -4.21 19.16 3.88
N THR A 683 -4.92 19.17 2.74
CA THR A 683 -6.06 18.27 2.47
C THR A 683 -5.70 16.80 2.70
N TRP A 684 -4.54 16.37 2.22
CA TRP A 684 -4.12 14.96 2.30
C TRP A 684 -3.18 14.69 3.47
N ALA A 685 -2.29 15.65 3.76
CA ALA A 685 -1.28 15.49 4.81
C ALA A 685 -1.89 15.37 6.21
N SER A 686 -3.02 16.04 6.47
CA SER A 686 -3.69 16.06 7.78
C SER A 686 -4.18 14.69 8.28
N THR A 687 -4.43 13.74 7.38
CA THR A 687 -4.93 12.39 7.74
C THR A 687 -3.84 11.32 7.66
N TRP A 688 -2.66 11.64 7.13
CA TRP A 688 -1.62 10.67 6.83
C TRP A 688 -1.03 10.01 8.09
N GLY A 689 -1.22 8.70 8.21
CA GLY A 689 -0.79 7.94 9.37
C GLY A 689 -1.48 8.34 10.68
N HIS A 690 -2.54 9.13 10.68
CA HIS A 690 -3.29 9.48 11.90
C HIS A 690 -4.37 8.43 12.25
N GLY A 691 -4.31 7.24 11.63
CA GLY A 691 -5.21 6.12 11.93
C GLY A 691 -4.94 5.46 13.29
N GLU A 692 -5.84 4.55 13.67
CA GLU A 692 -5.68 3.76 14.89
C GLU A 692 -4.40 2.92 14.82
N ILE A 693 -3.59 2.94 15.88
CA ILE A 693 -2.36 2.17 15.96
C ILE A 693 -2.71 0.69 16.17
N ASP A 694 -2.01 -0.18 15.46
CA ASP A 694 -2.16 -1.63 15.57
C ASP A 694 -2.05 -2.12 17.02
N THR A 695 -2.93 -3.06 17.35
CA THR A 695 -2.77 -3.93 18.52
C THR A 695 -3.09 -5.36 18.08
N PRO A 696 -2.13 -6.32 18.16
CA PRO A 696 -2.29 -7.63 17.53
C PRO A 696 -3.57 -8.38 17.93
N LEU A 697 -3.97 -8.31 19.20
CA LEU A 697 -5.18 -8.97 19.68
C LEU A 697 -6.48 -8.34 19.15
N VAL A 698 -6.52 -7.01 19.01
CA VAL A 698 -7.68 -6.32 18.44
C VAL A 698 -7.78 -6.62 16.95
N ALA A 699 -6.64 -6.60 16.24
CA ALA A 699 -6.57 -6.93 14.83
C ALA A 699 -6.99 -8.39 14.56
N LEU A 700 -6.53 -9.34 15.38
CA LEU A 700 -6.98 -10.74 15.30
C LEU A 700 -8.49 -10.85 15.49
N ARG A 701 -9.05 -10.18 16.51
CA ARG A 701 -10.50 -10.17 16.76
C ARG A 701 -11.28 -9.56 15.59
N ALA A 702 -10.75 -8.50 14.98
CA ALA A 702 -11.36 -7.87 13.80
C ALA A 702 -11.37 -8.82 12.60
N VAL A 703 -10.24 -9.46 12.28
CA VAL A 703 -10.12 -10.45 11.20
C VAL A 703 -11.02 -11.66 11.45
N THR A 704 -11.09 -12.19 12.69
CA THR A 704 -12.01 -13.28 13.04
C THR A 704 -13.48 -12.89 12.83
N ARG A 705 -13.87 -11.67 13.24
CA ARG A 705 -15.24 -11.17 13.02
C ARG A 705 -15.56 -11.06 11.52
N ILE A 706 -14.60 -10.61 10.71
CA ILE A 706 -14.72 -10.56 9.26
C ILE A 706 -14.82 -11.97 8.67
N GLY A 707 -14.00 -12.91 9.15
CA GLY A 707 -14.07 -14.33 8.76
C GLY A 707 -15.45 -14.92 9.00
N TRP A 708 -16.05 -14.65 10.16
CA TRP A 708 -17.44 -15.07 10.44
C TRP A 708 -18.45 -14.48 9.44
N ARG A 709 -18.31 -13.18 9.11
CA ARG A 709 -19.14 -12.55 8.07
C ARG A 709 -18.97 -13.24 6.72
N GLY A 710 -17.74 -13.57 6.32
CA GLY A 710 -17.44 -14.29 5.09
C GLY A 710 -18.13 -15.65 5.01
N PHE A 711 -18.08 -16.44 6.08
CA PHE A 711 -18.79 -17.72 6.16
C PHE A 711 -20.31 -17.52 6.01
N THR A 712 -20.89 -16.55 6.70
CA THR A 712 -22.34 -16.27 6.59
C THR A 712 -22.73 -15.75 5.20
N ALA A 713 -21.88 -14.97 4.55
CA ALA A 713 -22.10 -14.46 3.20
C ALA A 713 -22.07 -15.60 2.17
N LEU A 714 -21.07 -16.49 2.26
CA LEU A 714 -20.98 -17.69 1.43
C LEU A 714 -22.19 -18.60 1.61
N PHE A 715 -22.62 -18.83 2.85
CA PHE A 715 -23.81 -19.64 3.14
C PHE A 715 -25.08 -19.04 2.52
N LYS A 716 -25.30 -17.72 2.69
CA LYS A 716 -26.43 -17.02 2.08
C LYS A 716 -26.40 -17.07 0.56
N ALA A 717 -25.23 -16.83 -0.05
CA ALA A 717 -25.05 -16.89 -1.49
C ALA A 717 -25.33 -18.30 -2.03
N THR A 718 -24.85 -19.34 -1.33
CA THR A 718 -25.10 -20.74 -1.69
C THR A 718 -26.59 -21.08 -1.62
N LEU A 719 -27.29 -20.67 -0.56
CA LEU A 719 -28.75 -20.87 -0.43
C LEU A 719 -29.53 -20.16 -1.53
N MET A 720 -29.11 -18.95 -1.90
CA MET A 720 -29.74 -18.18 -2.98
C MET A 720 -29.54 -18.86 -4.34
N GLU A 721 -28.33 -19.37 -4.61
CA GLU A 721 -28.03 -20.11 -5.85
C GLU A 721 -28.82 -21.43 -5.92
N LEU A 722 -28.91 -22.17 -4.80
CA LEU A 722 -29.73 -23.39 -4.71
C LEU A 722 -31.22 -23.09 -4.95
N ARG A 723 -31.75 -22.01 -4.36
CA ARG A 723 -33.14 -21.56 -4.61
C ARG A 723 -33.35 -21.20 -6.07
N ASN A 724 -32.41 -20.48 -6.69
CA ASN A 724 -32.46 -20.11 -8.10
C ASN A 724 -32.37 -21.34 -9.02
N ALA A 725 -31.54 -22.33 -8.69
CA ALA A 725 -31.43 -23.58 -9.43
C ALA A 725 -32.72 -24.41 -9.33
N VAL A 726 -33.35 -24.47 -8.14
CA VAL A 726 -34.65 -25.11 -7.94
C VAL A 726 -35.76 -24.36 -8.69
N ALA A 727 -35.75 -23.03 -8.69
CA ALA A 727 -36.69 -22.21 -9.46
C ALA A 727 -36.52 -22.40 -10.98
N ARG A 728 -35.28 -22.43 -11.49
CA ARG A 728 -34.98 -22.76 -12.90
C ARG A 728 -35.40 -24.17 -13.29
N ARG A 729 -35.34 -25.14 -12.36
CA ARG A 729 -35.89 -26.49 -12.59
C ARG A 729 -37.41 -26.55 -12.56
N ARG A 730 -38.09 -25.64 -11.85
CA ARG A 730 -39.55 -25.51 -11.87
C ARG A 730 -40.06 -24.76 -13.11
N VAL A 731 -39.19 -24.00 -13.77
CA VAL A 731 -39.45 -23.32 -15.06
C VAL A 731 -38.63 -24.02 -16.15
N ALA A 732 -38.89 -25.30 -16.37
CA ALA A 732 -38.60 -25.98 -17.63
C ALA A 732 -39.94 -26.08 -18.40
N PRO A 733 -39.93 -25.93 -19.74
CA PRO A 733 -41.07 -25.43 -20.49
C PRO A 733 -42.26 -26.38 -20.49
N SER A 734 -43.43 -25.88 -20.10
CA SER A 734 -44.68 -26.41 -20.65
C SER A 734 -44.77 -26.02 -22.12
N THR A 735 -45.24 -26.97 -22.93
CA THR A 735 -45.62 -26.90 -24.36
C THR A 735 -44.48 -26.87 -25.38
N LEU A 736 -44.17 -28.06 -25.89
CA LEU A 736 -44.15 -28.33 -27.33
C LEU A 736 -45.33 -27.60 -28.01
N GLU A 737 -45.08 -26.49 -28.69
CA GLU A 737 -45.81 -26.07 -29.88
C GLU A 737 -45.05 -24.95 -30.59
N ASN A 738 -44.95 -25.06 -31.91
CA ASN A 738 -44.36 -24.13 -32.88
C ASN A 738 -42.83 -24.08 -32.98
N VAL A 739 -42.24 -25.20 -33.44
CA VAL A 739 -41.24 -25.12 -34.51
C VAL A 739 -42.02 -24.92 -35.80
N LEU A 740 -42.11 -23.68 -36.28
CA LEU A 740 -42.37 -23.23 -37.66
C LEU A 740 -42.72 -21.73 -37.61
N ASP A 741 -41.72 -20.85 -37.66
CA ASP A 741 -41.64 -19.72 -38.61
C ASP A 741 -40.51 -18.75 -38.23
N LYS A 742 -39.68 -18.47 -39.26
CA LYS A 742 -38.65 -17.42 -39.42
C LYS A 742 -37.24 -17.64 -38.84
#